data_AF-A0A976L7H9-F1
#
_entry.id   AF-A0A976L7H9-F1
#
_cell.length_a   1.000
_cell.length_b   1.000
_cell.length_c   1.000
_cell.angle_alpha   90.00
_cell.angle_beta   90.00
_cell.angle_gamma   90.00
#
_symmetry.space_group_name_H-M   'P 1'
#
loop_
_entity.id
_entity.type
_entity.pdbx_description
1 polymer ?
#
loop_
_entity_poly.entity_id
_entity_poly.type
_entity_poly.pdbx_seq_one_letter_code
_entity_poly.pdbx_strand_id
1 'polypeptide(L)'
;MGITISRSNPNRVYALVESTKSGLYKSDDGGYNWTLVNAQKAIVDNRPFYFQDVISDPLNENTLWYISQTVMKSIDAGKNFETIIPYSGIHPDHHAFWIHPTDNKFMVDGNDGGIGITRDGGKTWMFDEKIPVGQFYHVNVDNETPYHIMGGMQDNGSWRGPAYNYMKGGIKNFHWDNLWGGDGFDVMPDQEDANWVYAMSQGGSVGRYNTATGESSFIQPPAPDAKTLLRFNWNAAIAQDPFDKKTIYFGSQFLHKSTNKGAAWKVISGDLTTNDSAMIDQTNNGGLSIDITGAENHCTILAIAPSSLQKDLIWVGTDDGNVQLTTNGGATWSNVTPNIAGFPKGGWVQQVRASTYNVNEVFVVVNNYRQGDFAPYIFRSSDMGKTWTNIVNSTKVTGYALSVIQDPVEPNLIFVGAEQGMFVSLDNGERFQQWKNGYPSVSTFDFAIQERESDLAIATFGRAMWVLDDIRPLRKLAHDKGAPASFFVTAPNYSINASYKNSPYEWSTWGMYDGENRPTGYPITVYLVDSSKKVKVQIRDVNDIAIRNLSFTVDTGFNRQYWGYEQKGTRGAGMPKLGAAGGFGGRGGGGGGRRGGGGAGEEEREYRGRDVLPGKYKVVVTANNKKDSAWIEVKDDSRTTSRIDVVKKQDELTKKFQPSVDKLNTAMDQLDEVDALLLELTAEWKDKKDKGLDTLNKAHKKVTESAKKLR
;
A
#
# COMPACT_ATOMS: atom_id res chain seq x y z
N MET A 1 21.14 -22.76 -20.26
CA MET A 1 21.14 -22.97 -21.72
C MET A 1 19.89 -22.34 -22.28
N GLY A 2 20.03 -21.41 -23.23
CA GLY A 2 18.91 -20.89 -24.02
C GLY A 2 18.79 -21.69 -25.32
N ILE A 3 17.57 -21.96 -25.79
CA ILE A 3 17.33 -22.72 -27.03
C ILE A 3 16.10 -22.18 -27.75
N THR A 4 16.22 -21.96 -29.06
CA THR A 4 15.11 -21.52 -29.89
C THR A 4 15.07 -22.25 -31.22
N ILE A 5 13.87 -22.61 -31.64
CA ILE A 5 13.58 -23.25 -32.92
C ILE A 5 12.91 -22.21 -33.80
N SER A 6 13.42 -21.98 -35.01
CA SER A 6 12.79 -21.02 -35.91
C SER A 6 11.43 -21.53 -36.38
N ARG A 7 10.41 -20.67 -36.27
CA ARG A 7 9.08 -20.94 -36.81
C ARG A 7 9.04 -20.86 -38.34
N SER A 8 9.84 -19.97 -38.96
CA SER A 8 9.87 -19.83 -40.42
C SER A 8 10.61 -21.00 -41.09
N ASN A 9 11.51 -21.67 -40.36
CA ASN A 9 12.23 -22.85 -40.82
C ASN A 9 12.54 -23.78 -39.63
N PRO A 10 11.73 -24.83 -39.37
CA PRO A 10 11.90 -25.73 -38.22
C PRO A 10 13.21 -26.51 -38.18
N ASN A 11 13.97 -26.60 -39.28
CA ASN A 11 15.29 -27.21 -39.28
C ASN A 11 16.36 -26.28 -38.65
N ARG A 12 16.09 -24.97 -38.60
CA ARG A 12 16.98 -23.99 -37.95
C ARG A 12 16.74 -23.99 -36.45
N VAL A 13 17.77 -24.36 -35.71
CA VAL A 13 17.79 -24.32 -34.24
C VAL A 13 19.01 -23.54 -33.77
N TYR A 14 18.86 -22.72 -32.74
CA TYR A 14 19.96 -22.04 -32.07
C TYR A 14 20.03 -22.47 -30.60
N ALA A 15 21.24 -22.61 -30.09
CA ALA A 15 21.49 -22.95 -28.70
C ALA A 15 22.58 -22.04 -28.13
N LEU A 16 22.24 -21.32 -27.06
CA LEU A 16 23.16 -20.51 -26.27
C LEU A 16 23.60 -21.31 -25.05
N VAL A 17 24.86 -21.74 -25.03
CA VAL A 17 25.37 -22.74 -24.11
C VAL A 17 26.47 -22.14 -23.25
N GLU A 18 26.26 -22.10 -21.93
CA GLU A 18 27.33 -21.92 -20.95
C GLU A 18 28.10 -23.23 -20.81
N SER A 19 29.42 -23.15 -20.92
CA SER A 19 30.31 -24.29 -20.65
C SER A 19 31.73 -23.78 -20.36
N THR A 20 32.69 -24.69 -20.19
CA THR A 20 34.12 -24.31 -20.16
C THR A 20 34.57 -23.49 -21.39
N LYS A 21 33.84 -23.60 -22.51
CA LYS A 21 33.95 -22.73 -23.69
C LYS A 21 32.54 -22.39 -24.19
N SER A 22 31.91 -21.40 -23.57
CA SER A 22 30.57 -20.95 -23.94
C SER A 22 30.47 -20.56 -25.40
N GLY A 23 29.28 -20.71 -25.98
CA GLY A 23 29.06 -20.44 -27.39
C GLY A 23 27.58 -20.34 -27.76
N LEU A 24 27.30 -19.55 -28.79
CA LEU A 24 26.07 -19.62 -29.55
C LEU A 24 26.30 -20.57 -30.73
N TYR A 25 25.51 -21.63 -30.76
CA TYR A 25 25.56 -22.68 -31.77
C TYR A 25 24.31 -22.62 -32.63
N LYS A 26 24.46 -23.05 -33.88
CA LYS A 26 23.39 -23.13 -34.87
C LYS A 26 23.37 -24.53 -35.50
N SER A 27 22.17 -25.06 -35.66
CA SER A 27 21.88 -26.28 -36.41
C SER A 27 20.98 -25.97 -37.60
N ASP A 28 21.19 -26.69 -38.70
CA ASP A 28 20.42 -26.60 -39.95
C ASP A 28 19.67 -27.88 -40.31
N ASP A 29 19.67 -28.86 -39.41
CA ASP A 29 19.02 -30.17 -39.60
C ASP A 29 18.13 -30.57 -38.42
N GLY A 30 17.65 -29.62 -37.62
CA GLY A 30 16.76 -29.91 -36.48
C GLY A 30 17.47 -30.35 -35.20
N GLY A 31 18.79 -30.16 -35.10
CA GLY A 31 19.58 -30.34 -33.88
C GLY A 31 20.52 -31.53 -33.90
N TYR A 32 20.73 -32.18 -35.06
CA TYR A 32 21.66 -33.32 -35.18
C TYR A 32 23.10 -32.84 -35.34
N ASN A 33 23.34 -31.78 -36.13
CA ASN A 33 24.66 -31.19 -36.32
C ASN A 33 24.69 -29.71 -35.94
N TRP A 34 25.74 -29.31 -35.22
CA TRP A 34 25.88 -27.95 -34.68
C TRP A 34 27.16 -27.28 -35.15
N THR A 35 27.06 -26.00 -35.48
CA THR A 35 28.21 -25.13 -35.80
C THR A 35 28.24 -23.96 -34.84
N LEU A 36 29.42 -23.66 -34.30
CA LEU A 36 29.64 -22.45 -33.51
C LEU A 36 29.50 -21.22 -34.40
N VAL A 37 28.59 -20.30 -34.05
CA VAL A 37 28.37 -19.05 -34.80
C VAL A 37 28.89 -17.82 -34.07
N ASN A 38 28.95 -17.84 -32.74
CA ASN A 38 29.48 -16.74 -31.93
C ASN A 38 30.08 -17.25 -30.61
N ALA A 39 31.21 -16.67 -30.21
CA ALA A 39 31.92 -16.94 -28.96
C ALA A 39 32.36 -15.64 -28.25
N GLN A 40 31.78 -14.50 -28.62
CA GLN A 40 32.04 -13.23 -27.96
C GLN A 40 31.51 -13.30 -26.53
N LYS A 41 32.40 -13.12 -25.55
CA LYS A 41 32.05 -13.21 -24.11
C LYS A 41 30.88 -12.32 -23.72
N ALA A 42 30.79 -11.12 -24.29
CA ALA A 42 29.68 -10.19 -24.05
C ALA A 42 28.29 -10.75 -24.44
N ILE A 43 28.24 -11.78 -25.28
CA ILE A 43 27.00 -12.44 -25.73
C ILE A 43 26.83 -13.80 -25.03
N VAL A 44 27.91 -14.55 -24.84
CA VAL A 44 27.82 -15.96 -24.38
C VAL A 44 28.16 -16.18 -22.90
N ASP A 45 28.81 -15.20 -22.25
CA ASP A 45 29.24 -15.25 -20.83
C ASP A 45 28.63 -14.10 -19.99
N ASN A 46 27.66 -13.34 -20.53
CA ASN A 46 27.03 -12.24 -19.79
C ASN A 46 25.97 -12.76 -18.80
N ARG A 47 26.43 -13.21 -17.63
CA ARG A 47 25.63 -13.81 -16.55
C ARG A 47 24.66 -14.89 -17.09
N PRO A 48 25.17 -16.09 -17.41
CA PRO A 48 24.39 -17.24 -17.94
C PRO A 48 23.40 -17.83 -16.93
N PHE A 49 22.46 -17.01 -16.50
CA PHE A 49 21.49 -17.25 -15.45
C PHE A 49 20.05 -17.20 -15.99
N TYR A 50 19.05 -17.19 -15.11
CA TYR A 50 17.63 -17.44 -15.43
C TYR A 50 16.96 -16.48 -16.45
N PHE A 51 17.61 -15.40 -16.85
CA PHE A 51 17.06 -14.38 -17.76
C PHE A 51 17.81 -14.22 -19.09
N GLN A 52 18.93 -14.94 -19.27
CA GLN A 52 19.66 -14.88 -20.54
C GLN A 52 19.07 -15.88 -21.55
N ASP A 53 18.54 -15.38 -22.67
CA ASP A 53 17.96 -16.24 -23.72
C ASP A 53 18.15 -15.69 -25.14
N VAL A 54 18.01 -16.58 -26.13
CA VAL A 54 18.03 -16.25 -27.56
C VAL A 54 16.72 -16.67 -28.21
N ILE A 55 16.11 -15.79 -28.99
CA ILE A 55 14.76 -15.95 -29.53
C ILE A 55 14.80 -15.72 -31.04
N SER A 56 14.30 -16.70 -31.81
CA SER A 56 14.18 -16.57 -33.26
C SER A 56 12.98 -15.70 -33.63
N ASP A 57 13.16 -14.82 -34.61
CA ASP A 57 12.05 -14.11 -35.24
C ASP A 57 11.11 -15.13 -35.92
N PRO A 58 9.78 -15.01 -35.77
CA PRO A 58 8.83 -15.98 -36.29
C PRO A 58 8.71 -15.97 -37.83
N LEU A 59 9.19 -14.91 -38.50
CA LEU A 59 9.07 -14.70 -39.94
C LEU A 59 10.41 -14.80 -40.69
N ASN A 60 11.55 -14.87 -39.99
CA ASN A 60 12.88 -14.98 -40.60
C ASN A 60 13.87 -15.71 -39.68
N GLU A 61 14.34 -16.89 -40.12
CA GLU A 61 15.21 -17.76 -39.34
C GLU A 61 16.63 -17.24 -39.12
N ASN A 62 17.01 -16.16 -39.80
CA ASN A 62 18.32 -15.51 -39.63
C ASN A 62 18.26 -14.30 -38.68
N THR A 63 17.06 -13.88 -38.25
CA THR A 63 16.90 -12.81 -37.27
C THR A 63 16.77 -13.40 -35.87
N LEU A 64 17.63 -12.97 -34.96
CA LEU A 64 17.62 -13.38 -33.56
C LEU A 64 17.50 -12.17 -32.65
N TRP A 65 16.82 -12.36 -31.53
CA TRP A 65 16.79 -11.46 -30.40
C TRP A 65 17.53 -12.13 -29.25
N TYR A 66 18.42 -11.41 -28.60
CA TYR A 66 19.14 -11.85 -27.42
C TYR A 66 18.69 -10.98 -26.25
N ILE A 67 18.14 -11.62 -25.22
CA ILE A 67 17.69 -10.96 -23.99
C ILE A 67 18.66 -11.28 -22.85
N SER A 68 18.96 -10.26 -22.06
CA SER A 68 19.90 -10.25 -20.93
C SER A 68 19.62 -9.00 -20.08
N GLN A 69 20.64 -8.37 -19.49
CA GLN A 69 20.55 -6.99 -18.96
C GLN A 69 20.16 -5.95 -20.04
N THR A 70 20.40 -6.28 -21.31
CA THR A 70 20.01 -5.48 -22.48
C THR A 70 19.33 -6.37 -23.51
N VAL A 71 18.58 -5.77 -24.44
CA VAL A 71 18.05 -6.48 -25.61
C VAL A 71 18.89 -6.16 -26.83
N MET A 72 19.40 -7.20 -27.48
CA MET A 72 20.18 -7.10 -28.70
C MET A 72 19.53 -7.86 -29.85
N LYS A 73 19.83 -7.47 -31.09
CA LYS A 73 19.29 -8.09 -32.30
C LYS A 73 20.40 -8.46 -33.27
N SER A 74 20.31 -9.65 -33.83
CA SER A 74 21.09 -10.12 -34.98
C SER A 74 20.17 -10.27 -36.18
N ILE A 75 20.69 -9.98 -37.38
CA ILE A 75 20.02 -10.22 -38.67
C ILE A 75 20.82 -11.17 -39.57
N ASP A 76 21.88 -11.77 -39.03
CA ASP A 76 22.86 -12.59 -39.76
C ASP A 76 23.12 -13.94 -39.09
N ALA A 77 22.06 -14.51 -38.50
CA ALA A 77 22.06 -15.81 -37.82
C ALA A 77 23.00 -15.88 -36.60
N GLY A 78 23.04 -14.80 -35.81
CA GLY A 78 23.74 -14.72 -34.53
C GLY A 78 25.22 -14.36 -34.62
N LYS A 79 25.74 -14.01 -35.80
CA LYS A 79 27.16 -13.66 -35.98
C LYS A 79 27.49 -12.29 -35.38
N ASN A 80 26.62 -11.31 -35.63
CA ASN A 80 26.74 -9.96 -35.08
C ASN A 80 25.44 -9.56 -34.37
N PHE A 81 25.56 -8.80 -33.28
CA PHE A 81 24.44 -8.28 -32.51
C PHE A 81 24.55 -6.76 -32.37
N GLU A 82 23.42 -6.08 -32.51
CA GLU A 82 23.24 -4.65 -32.24
C GLU A 82 22.35 -4.46 -31.01
N THR A 83 22.71 -3.58 -30.10
CA THR A 83 21.85 -3.24 -28.94
C THR A 83 20.63 -2.45 -29.40
N ILE A 84 19.44 -2.99 -29.14
CA ILE A 84 18.15 -2.35 -29.44
C ILE A 84 17.60 -1.66 -28.20
N ILE A 85 17.68 -2.31 -27.04
CA ILE A 85 17.32 -1.73 -25.75
C ILE A 85 18.60 -1.67 -24.91
N PRO A 86 19.21 -0.49 -24.74
CA PRO A 86 20.32 -0.33 -23.80
C PRO A 86 19.81 -0.37 -22.36
N TYR A 87 20.73 -0.45 -21.40
CA TYR A 87 20.40 -0.44 -19.96
C TYR A 87 19.55 0.77 -19.53
N SER A 88 19.66 1.90 -20.25
CA SER A 88 18.88 3.13 -20.02
C SER A 88 17.65 3.27 -20.93
N GLY A 89 17.24 2.22 -21.65
CA GLY A 89 16.15 2.27 -22.63
C GLY A 89 14.78 2.15 -21.96
N ILE A 90 14.39 0.91 -21.67
CA ILE A 90 13.39 0.56 -20.66
C ILE A 90 14.12 -0.20 -19.54
N HIS A 91 13.46 -0.48 -18.42
CA HIS A 91 14.11 -1.12 -17.26
C HIS A 91 14.90 -2.38 -17.69
N PRO A 92 16.14 -2.57 -17.19
CA PRO A 92 17.02 -3.68 -17.55
C PRO A 92 16.53 -5.02 -16.98
N ASP A 93 17.31 -6.07 -17.24
CA ASP A 93 17.08 -7.46 -16.82
C ASP A 93 15.79 -8.02 -17.42
N HIS A 94 15.93 -8.50 -18.67
CA HIS A 94 14.83 -8.92 -19.54
C HIS A 94 14.63 -10.44 -19.44
N HIS A 95 13.48 -10.88 -18.93
CA HIS A 95 13.17 -12.29 -18.62
C HIS A 95 12.28 -12.97 -19.64
N ALA A 96 11.44 -12.18 -20.31
CA ALA A 96 10.43 -12.69 -21.22
C ALA A 96 10.36 -11.80 -22.44
N PHE A 97 10.30 -12.42 -23.62
CA PHE A 97 10.19 -11.66 -24.85
C PHE A 97 9.35 -12.42 -25.86
N TRP A 98 8.31 -11.76 -26.34
CA TRP A 98 7.34 -12.34 -27.24
C TRP A 98 7.25 -11.51 -28.51
N ILE A 99 7.27 -12.20 -29.66
CA ILE A 99 7.15 -11.59 -30.98
C ILE A 99 5.87 -12.11 -31.62
N HIS A 100 5.03 -11.22 -32.13
CA HIS A 100 3.76 -11.62 -32.73
C HIS A 100 3.99 -12.57 -33.94
N PRO A 101 3.35 -13.75 -34.00
CA PRO A 101 3.70 -14.82 -34.96
C PRO A 101 3.60 -14.46 -36.44
N THR A 102 2.79 -13.45 -36.78
CA THR A 102 2.57 -12.99 -38.16
C THR A 102 2.88 -11.50 -38.37
N ASP A 103 3.38 -10.81 -37.35
CA ASP A 103 3.74 -9.38 -37.43
C ASP A 103 4.91 -9.11 -36.50
N ASN A 104 6.13 -9.34 -36.99
CA ASN A 104 7.34 -9.15 -36.19
C ASN A 104 7.66 -7.68 -35.85
N LYS A 105 6.73 -6.74 -36.05
CA LYS A 105 6.83 -5.38 -35.51
C LYS A 105 6.18 -5.23 -34.14
N PHE A 106 5.23 -6.10 -33.81
CA PHE A 106 4.58 -6.13 -32.52
C PHE A 106 5.29 -7.12 -31.60
N MET A 107 5.87 -6.59 -30.52
CA MET A 107 6.56 -7.39 -29.49
C MET A 107 6.17 -6.92 -28.10
N VAL A 108 6.30 -7.83 -27.14
CA VAL A 108 6.12 -7.58 -25.71
C VAL A 108 7.37 -8.08 -25.01
N ASP A 109 7.98 -7.21 -24.22
CA ASP A 109 9.14 -7.46 -23.37
C ASP A 109 8.71 -7.44 -21.91
N GLY A 110 9.14 -8.41 -21.12
CA GLY A 110 8.96 -8.49 -19.68
C GLY A 110 10.33 -8.43 -19.01
N ASN A 111 10.53 -7.43 -18.17
CA ASN A 111 11.75 -7.17 -17.42
C ASN A 111 11.45 -6.96 -15.94
N ASP A 112 12.48 -6.82 -15.10
CA ASP A 112 12.31 -6.65 -13.64
C ASP A 112 11.47 -5.41 -13.27
N GLY A 113 11.44 -4.39 -14.12
CA GLY A 113 10.61 -3.20 -13.92
C GLY A 113 9.15 -3.39 -14.32
N GLY A 114 8.84 -4.28 -15.27
CA GLY A 114 7.50 -4.49 -15.78
C GLY A 114 7.44 -4.90 -17.25
N ILE A 115 6.54 -4.26 -18.01
CA ILE A 115 6.24 -4.66 -19.39
C ILE A 115 6.53 -3.51 -20.37
N GLY A 116 7.38 -3.80 -21.36
CA GLY A 116 7.61 -2.97 -22.54
C GLY A 116 6.83 -3.47 -23.76
N ILE A 117 6.25 -2.55 -24.53
CA ILE A 117 5.49 -2.87 -25.75
C ILE A 117 6.01 -2.04 -26.93
N THR A 118 6.34 -2.71 -28.03
CA THR A 118 6.69 -2.07 -29.31
C THR A 118 5.69 -2.45 -30.40
N ARG A 119 5.43 -1.54 -31.34
CA ARG A 119 4.64 -1.80 -32.56
C ARG A 119 5.37 -1.44 -33.85
N ASP A 120 6.66 -1.14 -33.79
CA ASP A 120 7.47 -0.69 -34.92
C ASP A 120 8.77 -1.50 -35.12
N GLY A 121 8.84 -2.69 -34.52
CA GLY A 121 9.99 -3.60 -34.63
C GLY A 121 11.12 -3.30 -33.66
N GLY A 122 10.82 -2.63 -32.54
CA GLY A 122 11.74 -2.37 -31.43
C GLY A 122 12.42 -1.01 -31.52
N LYS A 123 11.95 -0.10 -32.38
CA LYS A 123 12.50 1.26 -32.50
C LYS A 123 12.01 2.15 -31.37
N THR A 124 10.75 1.99 -30.96
CA THR A 124 10.18 2.68 -29.81
C THR A 124 9.44 1.71 -28.90
N TRP A 125 9.53 1.96 -27.60
CA TRP A 125 8.95 1.13 -26.56
C TRP A 125 8.04 1.97 -25.66
N MET A 126 6.87 1.44 -25.37
CA MET A 126 5.94 1.97 -24.37
C MET A 126 6.05 1.09 -23.13
N PHE A 127 6.35 1.68 -21.98
CA PHE A 127 6.33 1.01 -20.69
C PHE A 127 4.95 1.21 -20.02
N ASP A 128 4.32 0.13 -19.56
CA ASP A 128 2.99 0.20 -18.93
C ASP A 128 3.12 0.38 -17.41
N GLU A 129 3.12 1.63 -16.95
CA GLU A 129 3.24 1.95 -15.51
C GLU A 129 1.97 1.65 -14.68
N LYS A 130 0.90 1.11 -15.29
CA LYS A 130 -0.37 0.81 -14.57
C LYS A 130 -0.34 -0.46 -13.76
N ILE A 131 0.71 -1.26 -13.85
CA ILE A 131 0.75 -2.58 -13.22
C ILE A 131 1.43 -2.45 -11.84
N PRO A 132 0.69 -2.55 -10.72
CA PRO A 132 1.26 -2.36 -9.38
C PRO A 132 1.95 -3.64 -8.88
N VAL A 133 3.05 -4.02 -9.54
CA VAL A 133 3.82 -5.24 -9.23
C VAL A 133 5.10 -4.97 -8.44
N GLY A 134 5.24 -3.77 -7.86
CA GLY A 134 6.39 -3.43 -7.01
C GLY A 134 6.61 -4.45 -5.90
N GLN A 135 7.88 -4.76 -5.64
CA GLN A 135 8.34 -5.77 -4.70
C GLN A 135 9.06 -5.13 -3.52
N PHE A 136 8.32 -4.67 -2.52
CA PHE A 136 8.90 -3.97 -1.37
C PHE A 136 9.45 -4.95 -0.33
N TYR A 137 10.67 -4.70 0.14
CA TYR A 137 11.29 -5.49 1.20
C TYR A 137 10.87 -5.03 2.61
N HIS A 138 10.75 -3.72 2.81
CA HIS A 138 10.48 -3.10 4.11
C HIS A 138 9.52 -1.93 3.96
N VAL A 139 8.89 -1.51 5.06
CA VAL A 139 8.04 -0.32 5.09
C VAL A 139 8.25 0.50 6.36
N ASN A 140 8.37 1.82 6.20
CA ASN A 140 8.26 2.79 7.29
C ASN A 140 7.21 3.86 6.94
N VAL A 141 6.78 4.58 7.98
CA VAL A 141 5.85 5.70 7.87
C VAL A 141 6.39 6.91 8.64
N ASP A 142 6.03 8.12 8.20
CA ASP A 142 6.35 9.34 8.92
C ASP A 142 5.17 9.87 9.76
N ASN A 143 5.40 11.01 10.42
CA ASN A 143 4.41 11.70 11.25
C ASN A 143 3.85 12.96 10.58
N GLU A 144 4.03 13.14 9.26
CA GLU A 144 3.47 14.26 8.53
C GLU A 144 1.94 14.16 8.40
N THR A 145 1.28 15.24 7.95
CA THR A 145 -0.17 15.24 7.68
C THR A 145 -0.46 15.92 6.34
N PRO A 146 -0.85 15.17 5.30
CA PRO A 146 -0.90 13.70 5.21
C PRO A 146 0.46 13.04 5.48
N TYR A 147 0.46 11.79 5.96
CA TYR A 147 1.70 11.05 6.19
C TYR A 147 2.17 10.33 4.93
N HIS A 148 3.46 10.02 4.89
CA HIS A 148 4.09 9.26 3.82
C HIS A 148 4.41 7.83 4.25
N ILE A 149 4.39 6.94 3.27
CA ILE A 149 4.89 5.58 3.35
C ILE A 149 6.14 5.53 2.50
N MET A 150 7.15 4.81 2.98
CA MET A 150 8.44 4.71 2.32
C MET A 150 9.05 3.33 2.50
N GLY A 151 9.82 2.92 1.50
CA GLY A 151 10.46 1.62 1.45
C GLY A 151 11.16 1.42 0.12
N GLY A 152 11.97 0.38 0.03
CA GLY A 152 12.71 0.04 -1.17
C GLY A 152 12.20 -1.22 -1.84
N MET A 153 12.33 -1.22 -3.16
CA MET A 153 11.86 -2.29 -4.04
C MET A 153 13.03 -3.08 -4.63
N GLN A 154 12.82 -4.38 -4.86
CA GLN A 154 13.72 -5.18 -5.69
C GLN A 154 13.91 -4.52 -7.05
N ASP A 155 15.18 -4.37 -7.46
CA ASP A 155 15.66 -3.82 -8.74
C ASP A 155 15.17 -2.41 -9.14
N ASN A 156 14.29 -1.79 -8.34
CA ASN A 156 13.57 -0.59 -8.72
C ASN A 156 13.77 0.58 -7.73
N GLY A 157 14.78 0.53 -6.87
CA GLY A 157 15.19 1.64 -6.01
C GLY A 157 14.36 1.87 -4.74
N SER A 158 14.70 2.95 -4.03
CA SER A 158 14.06 3.40 -2.79
C SER A 158 13.05 4.52 -3.06
N TRP A 159 11.87 4.43 -2.45
CA TRP A 159 10.75 5.31 -2.74
C TRP A 159 10.06 5.86 -1.49
N ARG A 160 9.42 7.02 -1.65
CA ARG A 160 8.51 7.62 -0.67
C ARG A 160 7.28 8.16 -1.39
N GLY A 161 6.10 7.95 -0.84
CA GLY A 161 4.86 8.50 -1.38
C GLY A 161 3.79 8.67 -0.32
N PRO A 162 2.70 9.39 -0.61
CA PRO A 162 1.64 9.63 0.36
C PRO A 162 0.80 8.37 0.61
N ALA A 163 0.43 8.10 1.87
CA ALA A 163 -0.62 7.12 2.19
C ALA A 163 -2.00 7.59 1.73
N TYR A 164 -2.22 8.90 1.81
CA TYR A 164 -3.36 9.62 1.27
C TYR A 164 -2.93 11.06 0.98
N ASN A 165 -3.70 11.78 0.17
CA ASN A 165 -3.39 13.17 -0.12
C ASN A 165 -4.65 14.04 -0.21
N TYR A 166 -4.44 15.36 -0.18
CA TYR A 166 -5.49 16.36 -0.34
C TYR A 166 -5.57 16.87 -1.78
N MET A 167 -5.51 15.95 -2.75
CA MET A 167 -5.73 16.21 -4.17
C MET A 167 -6.94 15.44 -4.68
N LYS A 168 -7.68 16.01 -5.64
CA LYS A 168 -8.80 15.34 -6.28
C LYS A 168 -8.28 14.18 -7.15
N GLY A 169 -8.90 13.01 -7.03
CA GLY A 169 -8.48 11.79 -7.72
C GLY A 169 -7.75 10.82 -6.78
N GLY A 170 -7.21 9.76 -7.37
CA GLY A 170 -6.43 8.75 -6.66
C GLY A 170 -4.96 9.13 -6.43
N ILE A 171 -4.21 8.19 -5.86
CA ILE A 171 -2.77 8.29 -5.66
C ILE A 171 -2.07 7.82 -6.95
N LYS A 172 -1.28 8.69 -7.56
CA LYS A 172 -0.65 8.47 -8.88
C LYS A 172 0.86 8.36 -8.75
N ASN A 173 1.51 7.78 -9.77
CA ASN A 173 2.97 7.58 -9.80
C ASN A 173 3.75 8.87 -9.52
N PHE A 174 3.33 10.02 -10.08
CA PHE A 174 4.03 11.29 -9.87
C PHE A 174 3.94 11.85 -8.43
N HIS A 175 3.14 11.25 -7.55
CA HIS A 175 3.15 11.59 -6.12
C HIS A 175 4.29 10.89 -5.37
N TRP A 176 5.00 9.96 -6.01
CA TRP A 176 6.09 9.22 -5.40
C TRP A 176 7.44 9.82 -5.78
N ASP A 177 8.28 10.02 -4.78
CA ASP A 177 9.65 10.48 -4.89
C ASP A 177 10.58 9.26 -5.01
N ASN A 178 11.41 9.22 -6.05
CA ASN A 178 12.55 8.31 -6.10
C ASN A 178 13.68 8.91 -5.24
N LEU A 179 14.21 8.12 -4.31
CA LEU A 179 15.15 8.59 -3.29
C LEU A 179 16.57 8.06 -3.53
N TRP A 180 16.68 6.81 -3.94
CA TRP A 180 17.95 6.09 -4.10
C TRP A 180 17.78 4.98 -5.15
N GLY A 181 18.87 4.57 -5.81
CA GLY A 181 18.84 3.57 -6.90
C GLY A 181 19.16 2.15 -6.45
N GLY A 182 19.30 1.24 -7.42
CA GLY A 182 19.62 -0.18 -7.20
C GLY A 182 18.43 -1.00 -6.67
N ASP A 183 18.69 -2.10 -5.99
CA ASP A 183 17.70 -2.73 -5.11
C ASP A 183 17.52 -1.82 -3.90
N GLY A 184 16.32 -1.26 -3.73
CA GLY A 184 16.02 -0.48 -2.53
C GLY A 184 15.73 -1.39 -1.34
N PHE A 185 16.18 -1.00 -0.14
CA PHE A 185 15.83 -1.70 1.12
C PHE A 185 15.10 -0.78 2.09
N ASP A 186 15.59 -0.63 3.32
CA ASP A 186 14.94 0.22 4.31
C ASP A 186 15.03 1.70 3.89
N VAL A 187 13.91 2.41 4.04
CA VAL A 187 13.86 3.87 3.98
C VAL A 187 13.29 4.33 5.31
N MET A 188 14.02 5.14 6.05
CA MET A 188 13.65 5.57 7.41
C MET A 188 13.58 7.10 7.49
N PRO A 189 12.49 7.68 8.00
CA PRO A 189 12.39 9.14 8.14
C PRO A 189 13.33 9.67 9.23
N ASP A 190 13.89 10.86 9.02
CA ASP A 190 14.55 11.61 10.09
C ASP A 190 13.50 12.17 11.06
N GLN A 191 13.63 11.83 12.34
CA GLN A 191 12.62 12.20 13.35
C GLN A 191 12.68 13.67 13.80
N GLU A 192 13.68 14.44 13.37
CA GLU A 192 13.80 15.89 13.65
C GLU A 192 13.46 16.78 12.45
N ASP A 193 13.63 16.29 11.21
CA ASP A 193 13.40 17.05 9.99
C ASP A 193 12.75 16.19 8.91
N ALA A 194 11.47 16.44 8.66
CA ALA A 194 10.64 15.67 7.72
C ALA A 194 11.11 15.74 6.27
N ASN A 195 12.02 16.65 5.92
CA ASN A 195 12.61 16.69 4.59
C ASN A 195 13.70 15.63 4.42
N TRP A 196 14.29 15.12 5.49
CA TRP A 196 15.39 14.17 5.44
C TRP A 196 14.90 12.73 5.65
N VAL A 197 15.46 11.82 4.86
CA VAL A 197 15.29 10.37 5.01
C VAL A 197 16.66 9.69 4.93
N TYR A 198 16.75 8.52 5.54
CA TYR A 198 17.80 7.55 5.25
C TYR A 198 17.26 6.59 4.19
N ALA A 199 18.02 6.34 3.13
CA ALA A 199 17.62 5.43 2.07
C ALA A 199 18.75 4.44 1.79
N MET A 200 18.39 3.17 1.62
CA MET A 200 19.34 2.08 1.44
C MET A 200 19.30 1.50 0.03
N SER A 201 20.43 0.95 -0.39
CA SER A 201 20.50 -0.01 -1.50
C SER A 201 21.41 -1.20 -1.17
N GLN A 202 21.56 -2.11 -2.12
CA GLN A 202 22.27 -3.37 -1.93
C GLN A 202 23.69 -3.24 -1.39
N GLY A 203 24.15 -4.31 -0.72
CA GLY A 203 25.52 -4.42 -0.22
C GLY A 203 25.82 -3.43 0.92
N GLY A 204 24.80 -3.09 1.71
CA GLY A 204 24.89 -2.13 2.80
C GLY A 204 25.09 -0.69 2.39
N SER A 205 24.81 -0.34 1.13
CA SER A 205 24.80 1.04 0.67
C SER A 205 23.71 1.81 1.41
N VAL A 206 24.06 2.94 2.01
CA VAL A 206 23.12 3.78 2.76
C VAL A 206 23.50 5.25 2.62
N GLY A 207 22.51 6.09 2.37
CA GLY A 207 22.64 7.53 2.24
C GLY A 207 21.61 8.29 3.09
N ARG A 208 21.91 9.57 3.35
CA ARG A 208 20.88 10.56 3.72
C ARG A 208 20.47 11.31 2.47
N TYR A 209 19.17 11.56 2.33
CA TYR A 209 18.57 12.25 1.19
C TYR A 209 17.55 13.29 1.66
N ASN A 210 17.62 14.50 1.12
CA ASN A 210 16.68 15.57 1.37
C ASN A 210 15.62 15.60 0.26
N THR A 211 14.40 15.21 0.59
CA THR A 211 13.25 15.11 -0.32
C THR A 211 12.78 16.44 -0.89
N ALA A 212 13.10 17.57 -0.26
CA ALA A 212 12.74 18.89 -0.76
C ALA A 212 13.74 19.49 -1.75
N THR A 213 15.02 19.12 -1.65
CA THR A 213 16.12 19.77 -2.39
C THR A 213 16.94 18.81 -3.27
N GLY A 214 16.88 17.51 -3.02
CA GLY A 214 17.74 16.49 -3.63
C GLY A 214 19.15 16.41 -3.02
N GLU A 215 19.46 17.18 -1.98
CA GLU A 215 20.75 17.09 -1.28
C GLU A 215 20.95 15.67 -0.73
N SER A 216 22.13 15.09 -0.93
CA SER A 216 22.42 13.73 -0.47
C SER A 216 23.86 13.48 -0.09
N SER A 217 24.08 12.48 0.76
CA SER A 217 25.41 12.04 1.21
C SER A 217 25.42 10.55 1.52
N PHE A 218 26.45 9.83 1.05
CA PHE A 218 26.73 8.45 1.49
C PHE A 218 27.18 8.44 2.95
N ILE A 219 26.62 7.51 3.73
CA ILE A 219 26.89 7.38 5.17
C ILE A 219 27.19 5.94 5.60
N GLN A 220 27.55 5.05 4.67
CA GLN A 220 27.95 3.68 5.01
C GLN A 220 29.14 3.69 6.00
N PRO A 221 29.13 2.87 7.06
CA PRO A 221 30.25 2.80 8.00
C PRO A 221 31.57 2.41 7.29
N PRO A 222 32.66 3.18 7.48
CA PRO A 222 33.96 2.80 6.94
C PRO A 222 34.57 1.64 7.74
N ALA A 223 35.48 0.90 7.12
CA ALA A 223 36.29 -0.08 7.82
C ALA A 223 37.06 0.58 8.98
N PRO A 224 37.11 -0.04 10.18
CA PRO A 224 37.79 0.54 11.34
C PRO A 224 39.32 0.61 11.16
N ASP A 225 39.88 -0.24 10.30
CA ASP A 225 41.30 -0.26 9.93
C ASP A 225 41.48 -0.91 8.55
N ALA A 226 42.70 -0.85 8.01
CA ALA A 226 43.04 -1.37 6.68
C ALA A 226 43.05 -2.90 6.56
N LYS A 227 42.96 -3.64 7.67
CA LYS A 227 42.99 -5.12 7.67
C LYS A 227 41.58 -5.71 7.78
N THR A 228 40.63 -4.92 8.26
CA THR A 228 39.25 -5.34 8.48
C THR A 228 38.43 -5.10 7.23
N LEU A 229 38.06 -6.18 6.54
CA LEU A 229 37.04 -6.14 5.51
C LEU A 229 35.65 -6.17 6.17
N LEU A 230 34.84 -5.14 5.95
CA LEU A 230 33.44 -5.16 6.37
C LEU A 230 32.62 -6.02 5.40
N ARG A 231 31.76 -6.87 5.96
CA ARG A 231 30.81 -7.69 5.20
C ARG A 231 29.42 -7.14 5.44
N PHE A 232 28.76 -6.72 4.38
CA PHE A 232 27.39 -6.21 4.43
C PHE A 232 26.47 -7.17 3.69
N ASN A 233 25.27 -7.38 4.25
CA ASN A 233 24.26 -8.15 3.55
C ASN A 233 23.78 -7.40 2.29
N TRP A 234 23.17 -8.13 1.36
CA TRP A 234 22.36 -7.53 0.30
C TRP A 234 21.30 -6.60 0.90
N ASN A 235 20.57 -7.09 1.90
CA ASN A 235 19.56 -6.37 2.69
C ASN A 235 20.09 -6.09 4.10
N ALA A 236 21.04 -5.16 4.23
CA ALA A 236 21.64 -4.82 5.53
C ALA A 236 20.62 -4.15 6.46
N ALA A 237 20.85 -4.27 7.78
CA ALA A 237 19.96 -3.68 8.79
C ALA A 237 20.30 -2.23 9.12
N ILE A 238 19.27 -1.39 9.30
CA ILE A 238 19.35 -0.06 9.92
C ILE A 238 18.28 0.07 11.01
N ALA A 239 18.56 0.84 12.07
CA ALA A 239 17.56 1.20 13.07
C ALA A 239 17.84 2.57 13.71
N GLN A 240 16.80 3.30 14.08
CA GLN A 240 16.89 4.52 14.88
C GLN A 240 16.85 4.20 16.38
N ASP A 241 17.66 4.90 17.18
CA ASP A 241 17.55 4.86 18.64
C ASP A 241 16.24 5.53 19.10
N PRO A 242 15.38 4.85 19.88
CA PRO A 242 14.11 5.41 20.34
C PRO A 242 14.27 6.48 21.43
N PHE A 243 15.45 6.61 22.04
CA PHE A 243 15.75 7.62 23.06
C PHE A 243 16.56 8.81 22.52
N ASP A 244 17.10 8.72 21.30
CA ASP A 244 17.85 9.80 20.67
C ASP A 244 17.66 9.83 19.15
N LYS A 245 16.96 10.86 18.68
CA LYS A 245 16.61 11.10 17.28
C LYS A 245 17.80 11.29 16.34
N LYS A 246 19.01 11.50 16.87
CA LYS A 246 20.25 11.63 16.07
C LYS A 246 21.04 10.34 15.98
N THR A 247 20.69 9.36 16.81
CA THR A 247 21.45 8.12 16.94
C THR A 247 20.86 7.01 16.07
N ILE A 248 21.66 6.47 15.17
CA ILE A 248 21.29 5.35 14.29
C ILE A 248 22.28 4.19 14.46
N TYR A 249 21.79 2.99 14.18
CA TYR A 249 22.54 1.75 14.17
C TYR A 249 22.56 1.15 12.77
N PHE A 250 23.67 0.54 12.38
CA PHE A 250 23.82 -0.10 11.06
C PHE A 250 24.57 -1.43 11.16
N GLY A 251 24.17 -2.42 10.38
CA GLY A 251 24.68 -3.79 10.46
C GLY A 251 25.67 -4.15 9.36
N SER A 252 26.87 -4.58 9.74
CA SER A 252 27.77 -5.42 8.91
C SER A 252 27.82 -6.82 9.53
N GLN A 253 28.99 -7.47 9.61
CA GLN A 253 29.24 -8.49 10.65
C GLN A 253 29.28 -7.90 12.08
N PHE A 254 29.42 -6.56 12.19
CA PHE A 254 29.45 -5.80 13.43
C PHE A 254 28.24 -4.87 13.52
N LEU A 255 27.85 -4.51 14.75
CA LEU A 255 26.93 -3.41 14.98
C LEU A 255 27.70 -2.08 15.03
N HIS A 256 27.34 -1.17 14.14
CA HIS A 256 27.86 0.20 14.08
C HIS A 256 26.87 1.17 14.70
N LYS A 257 27.36 2.14 15.47
CA LYS A 257 26.56 3.22 16.08
C LYS A 257 27.05 4.57 15.59
N SER A 258 26.13 5.41 15.12
CA SER A 258 26.37 6.83 14.87
C SER A 258 25.49 7.63 15.82
N THR A 259 26.01 8.70 16.43
CA THR A 259 25.21 9.64 17.24
C THR A 259 24.98 10.99 16.53
N ASN A 260 25.30 11.06 15.24
CA ASN A 260 25.26 12.27 14.43
C ASN A 260 24.73 11.99 13.01
N LYS A 261 23.66 11.18 12.92
CA LYS A 261 22.94 10.93 11.67
C LYS A 261 23.81 10.36 10.54
N GLY A 262 24.76 9.49 10.87
CA GLY A 262 25.61 8.76 9.94
C GLY A 262 26.89 9.48 9.53
N ALA A 263 27.15 10.69 10.06
CA ALA A 263 28.36 11.43 9.72
C ALA A 263 29.64 10.80 10.31
N ALA A 264 29.54 10.08 11.44
CA ALA A 264 30.63 9.32 12.01
C ALA A 264 30.11 8.06 12.72
N TRP A 265 30.89 6.97 12.66
CA TRP A 265 30.50 5.67 13.18
C TRP A 265 31.49 5.14 14.22
N LYS A 266 30.96 4.39 15.18
CA LYS A 266 31.71 3.60 16.15
C LYS A 266 31.25 2.14 16.08
N VAL A 267 32.18 1.21 15.96
CA VAL A 267 31.90 -0.22 16.13
C VAL A 267 31.63 -0.50 17.61
N ILE A 268 30.48 -1.11 17.93
CA ILE A 268 30.04 -1.40 19.30
C ILE A 268 29.82 -2.90 19.56
N SER A 269 30.37 -3.76 18.73
CA SER A 269 30.34 -5.21 18.93
C SER A 269 31.61 -5.88 18.40
N GLY A 270 31.85 -7.13 18.83
CA GLY A 270 32.63 -8.08 18.05
C GLY A 270 31.82 -8.62 16.87
N ASP A 271 32.37 -9.59 16.13
CA ASP A 271 31.62 -10.26 15.07
C ASP A 271 30.44 -11.01 15.69
N LEU A 272 29.21 -10.62 15.36
CA LEU A 272 27.99 -11.16 15.95
C LEU A 272 27.47 -12.42 15.21
N THR A 273 28.19 -12.84 14.18
CA THR A 273 27.80 -13.91 13.26
C THR A 273 28.54 -15.21 13.62
N THR A 274 28.34 -16.27 12.86
CA THR A 274 29.11 -17.52 12.99
C THR A 274 30.56 -17.37 12.52
N ASN A 275 30.83 -16.36 11.68
CA ASN A 275 32.13 -16.13 11.04
C ASN A 275 32.68 -17.40 10.34
N ASP A 276 31.79 -18.14 9.68
CA ASP A 276 32.13 -19.34 8.93
C ASP A 276 32.91 -18.97 7.68
N SER A 277 34.20 -19.35 7.64
CA SER A 277 35.09 -19.04 6.52
C SER A 277 34.62 -19.64 5.18
N ALA A 278 33.93 -20.78 5.21
CA ALA A 278 33.43 -21.40 4.00
C ALA A 278 32.23 -20.64 3.41
N MET A 279 31.39 -20.05 4.26
CA MET A 279 30.30 -19.18 3.82
C MET A 279 30.79 -17.81 3.33
N ILE A 280 31.90 -17.33 3.89
CA ILE A 280 32.50 -16.04 3.53
C ILE A 280 33.30 -16.11 2.20
N ASP A 281 33.78 -17.28 1.81
CA ASP A 281 34.62 -17.44 0.63
C ASP A 281 33.82 -17.35 -0.69
N GLN A 282 34.02 -16.24 -1.42
CA GLN A 282 33.38 -15.99 -2.72
C GLN A 282 34.22 -16.44 -3.92
N THR A 283 35.44 -16.97 -3.71
CA THR A 283 36.38 -17.25 -4.81
C THR A 283 35.94 -18.42 -5.70
N ASN A 284 35.00 -19.24 -5.22
CA ASN A 284 34.50 -20.43 -5.93
C ASN A 284 32.96 -20.50 -5.96
N ASN A 285 32.30 -19.35 -6.04
CA ASN A 285 30.84 -19.27 -6.13
C ASN A 285 30.35 -19.41 -7.59
N GLY A 286 29.07 -19.73 -7.82
CA GLY A 286 28.41 -19.73 -9.14
C GLY A 286 28.72 -20.92 -10.08
N GLY A 287 29.70 -21.77 -9.76
CA GLY A 287 29.99 -23.00 -10.51
C GLY A 287 30.88 -22.77 -11.74
N LEU A 288 30.31 -22.83 -12.95
CA LEU A 288 31.08 -22.65 -14.19
C LEU A 288 31.52 -21.19 -14.39
N SER A 289 30.66 -20.26 -13.99
CA SER A 289 30.90 -18.82 -13.98
C SER A 289 30.88 -18.34 -12.53
N ILE A 290 31.82 -17.47 -12.17
CA ILE A 290 31.86 -16.89 -10.82
C ILE A 290 30.67 -15.94 -10.65
N ASP A 291 29.87 -16.15 -9.60
CA ASP A 291 28.82 -15.21 -9.19
C ASP A 291 29.33 -14.36 -8.01
N ILE A 292 29.52 -13.07 -8.26
CA ILE A 292 30.10 -12.12 -7.30
C ILE A 292 29.35 -10.80 -7.37
N THR A 293 28.04 -10.85 -7.10
CA THR A 293 27.23 -9.64 -7.05
C THR A 293 27.30 -8.96 -5.70
N GLY A 294 27.57 -9.73 -4.65
CA GLY A 294 27.44 -9.31 -3.25
C GLY A 294 26.16 -9.82 -2.61
N ALA A 295 25.21 -10.37 -3.38
CA ALA A 295 24.03 -11.04 -2.84
C ALA A 295 24.40 -12.32 -2.07
N GLU A 296 25.58 -12.85 -2.35
CA GLU A 296 26.16 -14.06 -1.80
C GLU A 296 27.12 -13.74 -0.63
N ASN A 297 27.08 -12.50 -0.12
CA ASN A 297 27.73 -12.15 1.14
C ASN A 297 26.98 -12.82 2.30
N HIS A 298 27.69 -13.65 3.06
CA HIS A 298 27.17 -14.33 4.25
C HIS A 298 27.88 -13.88 5.54
N CYS A 299 27.37 -14.35 6.68
CA CYS A 299 27.87 -14.00 8.01
C CYS A 299 27.76 -12.48 8.21
N THR A 300 26.51 -12.00 8.17
CA THR A 300 26.14 -10.59 8.25
C THR A 300 24.88 -10.36 9.11
N ILE A 301 24.74 -9.15 9.65
CA ILE A 301 23.57 -8.72 10.43
C ILE A 301 22.43 -8.32 9.48
N LEU A 302 21.25 -8.90 9.70
CA LEU A 302 20.02 -8.70 8.94
C LEU A 302 18.94 -7.90 9.67
N ALA A 303 18.95 -7.93 11.00
CA ALA A 303 17.95 -7.24 11.81
C ALA A 303 18.59 -6.55 13.02
N ILE A 304 18.15 -5.33 13.31
CA ILE A 304 18.53 -4.56 14.50
C ILE A 304 17.26 -4.03 15.14
N ALA A 305 17.08 -4.29 16.43
CA ALA A 305 15.91 -3.86 17.19
C ALA A 305 16.32 -3.28 18.56
N PRO A 306 16.57 -1.95 18.65
CA PRO A 306 16.69 -1.29 19.93
C PRO A 306 15.34 -1.31 20.67
N SER A 307 15.36 -1.49 21.99
CA SER A 307 14.16 -1.42 22.81
C SER A 307 13.70 0.03 22.99
N SER A 308 12.40 0.29 22.86
CA SER A 308 11.80 1.59 23.23
C SER A 308 11.54 1.73 24.74
N LEU A 309 11.72 0.66 25.51
CA LEU A 309 11.43 0.62 26.95
C LEU A 309 12.68 0.71 27.83
N GLN A 310 13.84 0.30 27.31
CA GLN A 310 15.10 0.38 28.03
C GLN A 310 16.21 0.86 27.12
N LYS A 311 16.82 1.98 27.50
CA LYS A 311 17.99 2.52 26.83
C LYS A 311 19.12 1.49 26.83
N ASP A 312 19.88 1.44 25.74
CA ASP A 312 21.06 0.59 25.57
C ASP A 312 20.76 -0.94 25.54
N LEU A 313 19.47 -1.33 25.54
CA LEU A 313 19.02 -2.68 25.20
C LEU A 313 18.80 -2.79 23.69
N ILE A 314 19.60 -3.65 23.03
CA ILE A 314 19.57 -3.84 21.57
C ILE A 314 19.59 -5.33 21.26
N TRP A 315 18.70 -5.74 20.36
CA TRP A 315 18.67 -7.08 19.79
C TRP A 315 19.18 -7.06 18.35
N VAL A 316 19.82 -8.16 17.94
CA VAL A 316 20.38 -8.36 16.61
C VAL A 316 20.03 -9.76 16.08
N GLY A 317 19.69 -9.84 14.80
CA GLY A 317 19.53 -11.09 14.05
C GLY A 317 20.48 -11.17 12.86
N THR A 318 20.97 -12.36 12.51
CA THR A 318 21.93 -12.59 11.42
C THR A 318 21.39 -13.54 10.34
N ASP A 319 22.01 -13.52 9.16
CA ASP A 319 21.74 -14.42 8.02
C ASP A 319 22.19 -15.87 8.23
N ASP A 320 22.91 -16.14 9.31
CA ASP A 320 23.45 -17.46 9.66
C ASP A 320 22.87 -18.03 10.97
N GLY A 321 21.85 -17.37 11.54
CA GLY A 321 21.01 -17.94 12.59
C GLY A 321 21.32 -17.49 14.02
N ASN A 322 22.14 -16.46 14.23
CA ASN A 322 22.37 -15.89 15.55
C ASN A 322 21.28 -14.87 15.93
N VAL A 323 20.76 -15.01 17.14
CA VAL A 323 19.97 -14.00 17.87
C VAL A 323 20.83 -13.53 19.02
N GLN A 324 21.20 -12.25 19.00
CA GLN A 324 22.13 -11.66 19.96
C GLN A 324 21.47 -10.50 20.69
N LEU A 325 21.84 -10.28 21.95
CA LEU A 325 21.38 -9.13 22.72
C LEU A 325 22.51 -8.49 23.54
N THR A 326 22.39 -7.17 23.73
CA THR A 326 23.16 -6.38 24.69
C THR A 326 22.18 -5.61 25.57
N THR A 327 22.50 -5.43 26.85
CA THR A 327 21.76 -4.57 27.80
C THR A 327 22.55 -3.33 28.22
N ASN A 328 23.77 -3.16 27.69
CA ASN A 328 24.71 -2.11 28.09
C ASN A 328 25.36 -1.41 26.87
N GLY A 329 24.60 -1.25 25.79
CA GLY A 329 24.99 -0.38 24.68
C GLY A 329 26.14 -0.93 23.83
N GLY A 330 26.33 -2.25 23.87
CA GLY A 330 27.31 -2.98 23.08
C GLY A 330 28.60 -3.33 23.84
N ALA A 331 28.71 -3.00 25.12
CA ALA A 331 29.90 -3.38 25.90
C ALA A 331 30.03 -4.90 26.07
N THR A 332 28.91 -5.62 26.20
CA THR A 332 28.88 -7.08 26.22
C THR A 332 27.68 -7.61 25.43
N TRP A 333 27.89 -8.73 24.73
CA TRP A 333 26.88 -9.38 23.89
C TRP A 333 26.62 -10.81 24.36
N SER A 334 25.38 -11.27 24.24
CA SER A 334 24.97 -12.64 24.55
C SER A 334 24.23 -13.25 23.36
N ASN A 335 24.75 -14.36 22.84
CA ASN A 335 24.06 -15.17 21.84
C ASN A 335 23.05 -16.08 22.55
N VAL A 336 21.77 -15.92 22.23
CA VAL A 336 20.67 -16.65 22.86
C VAL A 336 20.04 -17.70 21.94
N THR A 337 20.49 -17.85 20.69
CA THR A 337 20.03 -18.90 19.78
C THR A 337 20.06 -20.31 20.41
N PRO A 338 21.10 -20.70 21.19
CA PRO A 338 21.12 -22.03 21.82
C PRO A 338 19.94 -22.33 22.76
N ASN A 339 19.25 -21.30 23.25
CA ASN A 339 18.07 -21.44 24.12
C ASN A 339 16.76 -21.66 23.33
N ILE A 340 16.79 -21.53 22.00
CA ILE A 340 15.59 -21.60 21.14
C ILE A 340 15.37 -23.03 20.68
N ALA A 341 14.54 -23.78 21.38
CA ALA A 341 14.18 -25.14 20.99
C ALA A 341 13.44 -25.15 19.64
N GLY A 342 13.89 -26.01 18.73
CA GLY A 342 13.28 -26.14 17.39
C GLY A 342 13.70 -25.04 16.39
N PHE A 343 14.74 -24.25 16.70
CA PHE A 343 15.31 -23.28 15.77
C PHE A 343 15.89 -23.98 14.53
N PRO A 344 15.53 -23.58 13.30
CA PRO A 344 16.09 -24.17 12.09
C PRO A 344 17.57 -23.75 11.95
N LYS A 345 18.50 -24.71 11.94
CA LYS A 345 19.94 -24.44 11.90
C LYS A 345 20.31 -23.66 10.63
N GLY A 346 20.99 -22.53 10.81
CA GLY A 346 21.35 -21.63 9.70
C GLY A 346 20.16 -20.91 9.06
N GLY A 347 18.97 -20.97 9.67
CA GLY A 347 17.83 -20.18 9.24
C GLY A 347 18.10 -18.68 9.41
N TRP A 348 17.64 -17.88 8.46
CA TRP A 348 17.87 -16.43 8.47
C TRP A 348 16.97 -15.79 9.53
N VAL A 349 17.57 -15.03 10.44
CA VAL A 349 16.83 -14.21 11.40
C VAL A 349 16.44 -12.90 10.72
N GLN A 350 15.41 -12.97 9.87
CA GLN A 350 15.01 -11.87 8.99
C GLN A 350 14.45 -10.67 9.76
N GLN A 351 13.81 -10.88 10.91
CA GLN A 351 13.21 -9.79 11.67
C GLN A 351 13.28 -10.05 13.18
N VAL A 352 13.60 -9.00 13.92
CA VAL A 352 13.51 -8.96 15.37
C VAL A 352 12.66 -7.75 15.77
N ARG A 353 11.71 -7.94 16.68
CA ARG A 353 10.85 -6.86 17.20
C ARG A 353 10.86 -6.90 18.72
N ALA A 354 11.48 -5.89 19.34
CA ALA A 354 11.39 -5.68 20.77
C ALA A 354 9.98 -5.18 21.14
N SER A 355 9.42 -5.69 22.23
CA SER A 355 8.07 -5.31 22.67
C SER A 355 8.03 -3.86 23.14
N THR A 356 6.91 -3.18 22.85
CA THR A 356 6.59 -1.84 23.35
C THR A 356 5.83 -1.89 24.69
N TYR A 357 5.53 -3.09 25.22
CA TYR A 357 4.82 -3.28 26.48
C TYR A 357 5.68 -3.88 27.59
N ASN A 358 6.56 -4.82 27.24
CA ASN A 358 7.38 -5.55 28.19
C ASN A 358 8.84 -5.53 27.75
N VAL A 359 9.71 -4.91 28.54
CA VAL A 359 11.14 -4.80 28.26
C VAL A 359 11.84 -6.15 28.09
N ASN A 360 11.31 -7.20 28.71
CA ASN A 360 11.86 -8.55 28.64
C ASN A 360 11.38 -9.33 27.41
N GLU A 361 10.43 -8.77 26.64
CA GLU A 361 9.76 -9.46 25.55
C GLU A 361 10.31 -9.08 24.17
N VAL A 362 10.47 -10.10 23.33
CA VAL A 362 10.94 -9.97 21.95
C VAL A 362 10.28 -11.02 21.07
N PHE A 363 10.00 -10.65 19.82
CA PHE A 363 9.56 -11.55 18.76
C PHE A 363 10.68 -11.68 17.73
N VAL A 364 10.93 -12.89 17.25
CA VAL A 364 11.98 -13.22 16.28
C VAL A 364 11.37 -14.04 15.16
N VAL A 365 11.43 -13.52 13.93
CA VAL A 365 10.99 -14.22 12.72
C VAL A 365 12.20 -14.91 12.09
N VAL A 366 12.04 -16.19 11.78
CA VAL A 366 13.08 -17.00 11.13
C VAL A 366 12.49 -17.67 9.90
N ASN A 367 13.22 -17.66 8.79
CA ASN A 367 12.85 -18.42 7.60
C ASN A 367 14.02 -19.30 7.14
N ASN A 368 13.68 -20.44 6.53
CA ASN A 368 14.67 -21.42 6.11
C ASN A 368 14.34 -22.04 4.73
N TYR A 369 13.53 -21.35 3.93
CA TYR A 369 13.07 -21.85 2.63
C TYR A 369 14.21 -22.04 1.62
N ARG A 370 15.33 -21.31 1.79
CA ARG A 370 16.56 -21.48 1.00
C ARG A 370 17.21 -22.86 1.17
N GLN A 371 16.91 -23.56 2.27
CA GLN A 371 17.35 -24.93 2.54
C GLN A 371 16.23 -25.97 2.31
N GLY A 372 15.11 -25.56 1.69
CA GLY A 372 13.96 -26.44 1.42
C GLY A 372 12.99 -26.61 2.59
N ASP A 373 13.13 -25.82 3.67
CA ASP A 373 12.22 -25.81 4.80
C ASP A 373 11.26 -24.61 4.75
N PHE A 374 9.99 -24.90 4.42
CA PHE A 374 8.94 -23.90 4.23
C PHE A 374 8.05 -23.69 5.47
N ALA A 375 8.42 -24.24 6.63
CA ALA A 375 7.63 -24.05 7.84
C ALA A 375 7.71 -22.60 8.36
N PRO A 376 6.64 -22.05 8.96
CA PRO A 376 6.69 -20.76 9.62
C PRO A 376 7.35 -20.84 11.00
N TYR A 377 8.22 -19.88 11.30
CA TYR A 377 8.84 -19.75 12.62
C TYR A 377 8.74 -18.30 13.12
N ILE A 378 8.05 -18.13 14.24
CA ILE A 378 8.04 -16.89 15.02
C ILE A 378 8.26 -17.28 16.47
N PHE A 379 9.46 -17.03 16.97
CA PHE A 379 9.82 -17.31 18.35
C PHE A 379 9.56 -16.07 19.21
N ARG A 380 8.93 -16.27 20.36
CA ARG A 380 8.68 -15.24 21.37
C ARG A 380 9.40 -15.61 22.66
N SER A 381 10.10 -14.65 23.24
CA SER A 381 10.61 -14.72 24.62
C SER A 381 9.97 -13.61 25.43
N SER A 382 9.78 -13.82 26.73
CA SER A 382 9.28 -12.83 27.69
C SER A 382 10.22 -12.64 28.90
N ASP A 383 11.43 -13.18 28.82
CA ASP A 383 12.42 -13.24 29.91
C ASP A 383 13.85 -12.91 29.46
N MET A 384 13.99 -12.03 28.45
CA MET A 384 15.26 -11.64 27.83
C MET A 384 16.00 -12.82 27.16
N GLY A 385 15.28 -13.69 26.47
CA GLY A 385 15.85 -14.73 25.62
C GLY A 385 16.34 -15.96 26.38
N LYS A 386 15.93 -16.14 27.64
CA LYS A 386 16.27 -17.34 28.43
C LYS A 386 15.38 -18.51 28.05
N THR A 387 14.10 -18.24 27.82
CA THR A 387 13.13 -19.22 27.33
C THR A 387 12.37 -18.68 26.13
N TRP A 388 11.93 -19.59 25.25
CA TRP A 388 11.32 -19.26 23.97
C TRP A 388 10.13 -20.18 23.67
N THR A 389 9.13 -19.61 23.02
CA THR A 389 7.96 -20.33 22.48
C THR A 389 7.83 -20.02 20.99
N ASN A 390 7.72 -21.04 20.13
CA ASN A 390 7.26 -20.82 18.76
C ASN A 390 5.74 -20.60 18.77
N ILE A 391 5.28 -19.40 18.41
CA ILE A 391 3.86 -19.03 18.50
C ILE A 391 3.06 -19.45 17.25
N VAL A 392 3.74 -19.84 16.18
CA VAL A 392 3.15 -20.27 14.91
C VAL A 392 3.53 -21.71 14.55
N ASN A 393 2.75 -22.28 13.64
CA ASN A 393 3.05 -23.51 12.90
C ASN A 393 2.20 -23.50 11.62
N SER A 394 2.38 -24.49 10.74
CA SER A 394 1.68 -24.58 9.45
C SER A 394 0.14 -24.65 9.54
N THR A 395 -0.42 -25.01 10.69
CA THR A 395 -1.88 -25.02 10.93
C THR A 395 -2.43 -23.66 11.35
N LYS A 396 -1.59 -22.81 11.94
CA LYS A 396 -1.96 -21.44 12.37
C LYS A 396 -1.68 -20.40 11.29
N VAL A 397 -0.54 -20.53 10.61
CA VAL A 397 -0.06 -19.62 9.57
C VAL A 397 0.43 -20.48 8.40
N THR A 398 -0.07 -20.20 7.21
CA THR A 398 0.30 -20.95 6.00
C THR A 398 1.43 -20.24 5.26
N GLY A 399 2.43 -21.00 4.80
CA GLY A 399 3.67 -20.47 4.24
C GLY A 399 4.70 -20.12 5.32
N TYR A 400 5.95 -19.89 4.94
CA TYR A 400 6.97 -19.42 5.86
C TYR A 400 6.66 -17.98 6.32
N ALA A 401 7.07 -17.66 7.55
CA ALA A 401 6.87 -16.34 8.14
C ALA A 401 7.92 -15.35 7.64
N LEU A 402 7.51 -14.10 7.42
CA LEU A 402 8.33 -13.01 6.89
C LEU A 402 8.38 -11.81 7.85
N SER A 403 7.26 -11.50 8.50
CA SER A 403 7.17 -10.37 9.44
C SER A 403 6.17 -10.60 10.56
N VAL A 404 6.35 -9.85 11.64
CA VAL A 404 5.43 -9.75 12.77
C VAL A 404 5.40 -8.31 13.29
N ILE A 405 4.22 -7.83 13.66
CA ILE A 405 4.09 -6.57 14.39
C ILE A 405 2.97 -6.70 15.44
N GLN A 406 3.28 -6.29 16.68
CA GLN A 406 2.30 -6.15 17.74
C GLN A 406 1.79 -4.71 17.73
N ASP A 407 0.47 -4.54 17.86
CA ASP A 407 -0.12 -3.20 17.92
C ASP A 407 0.37 -2.44 19.16
N PRO A 408 0.77 -1.16 19.04
CA PRO A 408 1.35 -0.38 20.16
C PRO A 408 0.32 0.12 21.19
N VAL A 409 -0.99 -0.08 20.95
CA VAL A 409 -2.08 0.33 21.86
C VAL A 409 -2.82 -0.86 22.49
N GLU A 410 -3.01 -1.96 21.75
CA GLU A 410 -3.66 -3.19 22.22
C GLU A 410 -2.73 -4.42 22.07
N PRO A 411 -2.15 -4.95 23.17
CA PRO A 411 -1.13 -6.00 23.10
C PRO A 411 -1.66 -7.35 22.58
N ASN A 412 -2.98 -7.58 22.62
CA ASN A 412 -3.57 -8.80 22.07
C ASN A 412 -3.69 -8.78 20.54
N LEU A 413 -3.55 -7.61 19.90
CA LEU A 413 -3.61 -7.47 18.45
C LEU A 413 -2.22 -7.65 17.84
N ILE A 414 -2.03 -8.73 17.08
CA ILE A 414 -0.76 -9.05 16.40
C ILE A 414 -1.05 -9.33 14.92
N PHE A 415 -0.24 -8.77 14.04
CA PHE A 415 -0.24 -9.09 12.62
C PHE A 415 1.00 -9.91 12.25
N VAL A 416 0.82 -10.90 11.37
CA VAL A 416 1.88 -11.74 10.84
C VAL A 416 1.82 -11.72 9.32
N GLY A 417 2.96 -11.48 8.70
CA GLY A 417 3.16 -11.55 7.26
C GLY A 417 3.83 -12.88 6.93
N ALA A 418 3.28 -13.59 5.96
CA ALA A 418 3.80 -14.85 5.47
C ALA A 418 3.86 -14.84 3.95
N GLU A 419 4.47 -15.87 3.37
CA GLU A 419 4.50 -16.10 1.92
C GLU A 419 3.10 -16.00 1.29
N GLN A 420 2.08 -16.52 1.99
CA GLN A 420 0.71 -16.65 1.49
C GLN A 420 -0.24 -15.55 2.00
N GLY A 421 0.28 -14.40 2.45
CA GLY A 421 -0.54 -13.26 2.85
C GLY A 421 -0.39 -12.84 4.31
N MET A 422 -1.34 -12.02 4.76
CA MET A 422 -1.39 -11.48 6.12
C MET A 422 -2.31 -12.30 7.01
N PHE A 423 -1.91 -12.49 8.27
CA PHE A 423 -2.67 -13.12 9.33
C PHE A 423 -2.83 -12.15 10.50
N VAL A 424 -3.97 -12.22 11.19
CA VAL A 424 -4.26 -11.41 12.38
C VAL A 424 -4.58 -12.31 13.57
N SER A 425 -4.03 -11.98 14.72
CA SER A 425 -4.42 -12.53 16.02
C SER A 425 -5.11 -11.45 16.83
N LEU A 426 -6.19 -11.83 17.50
CA LEU A 426 -6.94 -11.00 18.44
C LEU A 426 -6.73 -11.46 19.88
N ASP A 427 -5.95 -12.51 20.11
CA ASP A 427 -5.75 -13.20 21.39
C ASP A 427 -4.26 -13.40 21.70
N ASN A 428 -3.44 -12.40 21.38
CA ASN A 428 -2.00 -12.34 21.71
C ASN A 428 -1.17 -13.50 21.15
N GLY A 429 -1.53 -13.97 19.95
CA GLY A 429 -0.83 -15.03 19.22
C GLY A 429 -1.27 -16.46 19.57
N GLU A 430 -2.32 -16.64 20.38
CA GLU A 430 -2.88 -17.97 20.62
C GLU A 430 -3.47 -18.55 19.32
N ARG A 431 -4.25 -17.74 18.59
CA ARG A 431 -4.87 -18.08 17.30
C ARG A 431 -4.59 -17.02 16.25
N PHE A 432 -4.53 -17.44 14.99
CA PHE A 432 -4.35 -16.58 13.84
C PHE A 432 -5.43 -16.85 12.80
N GLN A 433 -5.87 -15.78 12.12
CA GLN A 433 -6.82 -15.83 11.02
C GLN A 433 -6.23 -15.13 9.81
N GLN A 434 -6.24 -15.79 8.65
CA GLN A 434 -5.78 -15.15 7.41
C GLN A 434 -6.76 -14.05 6.98
N TRP A 435 -6.24 -12.89 6.63
CA TRP A 435 -7.03 -11.79 6.09
C TRP A 435 -7.39 -12.05 4.63
N LYS A 436 -8.68 -12.30 4.35
CA LYS A 436 -9.17 -12.61 2.99
C LYS A 436 -10.10 -11.53 2.42
N ASN A 437 -10.34 -10.45 3.16
CA ASN A 437 -11.26 -9.40 2.75
C ASN A 437 -10.52 -8.33 1.93
N GLY A 438 -10.52 -8.49 0.60
CA GLY A 438 -9.93 -7.53 -0.34
C GLY A 438 -8.40 -7.56 -0.46
N TYR A 439 -7.71 -8.35 0.37
CA TYR A 439 -6.26 -8.53 0.32
C TYR A 439 -5.90 -9.86 -0.38
N PRO A 440 -4.96 -9.88 -1.33
CA PRO A 440 -4.60 -11.09 -2.08
C PRO A 440 -3.69 -12.04 -1.28
N SER A 441 -3.58 -13.29 -1.75
CA SER A 441 -2.50 -14.19 -1.33
C SER A 441 -1.20 -13.71 -1.97
N VAL A 442 -0.38 -13.01 -1.21
CA VAL A 442 0.89 -12.42 -1.66
C VAL A 442 1.89 -12.44 -0.52
N SER A 443 3.19 -12.59 -0.82
CA SER A 443 4.23 -12.52 0.18
C SER A 443 4.21 -11.15 0.86
N THR A 444 3.91 -11.18 2.15
CA THR A 444 3.72 -9.97 2.97
C THR A 444 4.98 -9.77 3.79
N PHE A 445 5.83 -8.86 3.33
CA PHE A 445 7.23 -8.77 3.75
C PHE A 445 7.42 -7.97 5.02
N ASP A 446 6.68 -6.88 5.20
CA ASP A 446 6.82 -6.04 6.38
C ASP A 446 5.58 -5.20 6.68
N PHE A 447 5.52 -4.66 7.89
CA PHE A 447 4.46 -3.80 8.39
C PHE A 447 5.01 -2.58 9.11
N ALA A 448 4.27 -1.47 9.00
CA ALA A 448 4.44 -0.30 9.86
C ALA A 448 3.08 0.21 10.33
N ILE A 449 3.00 0.66 11.58
CA ILE A 449 1.78 1.25 12.14
C ILE A 449 1.97 2.77 12.24
N GLN A 450 1.11 3.52 11.57
CA GLN A 450 1.00 4.97 11.78
C GLN A 450 0.07 5.18 12.97
N GLU A 451 0.62 5.52 14.13
CA GLU A 451 -0.14 5.50 15.40
C GLU A 451 -1.31 6.49 15.44
N ARG A 452 -1.09 7.72 14.94
CA ARG A 452 -2.07 8.82 14.97
C ARG A 452 -3.31 8.50 14.14
N GLU A 453 -3.11 8.03 12.92
CA GLU A 453 -4.18 7.58 12.03
C GLU A 453 -4.73 6.21 12.45
N SER A 454 -3.90 5.43 13.17
CA SER A 454 -4.12 4.02 13.49
C SER A 454 -4.21 3.16 12.23
N ASP A 455 -3.37 3.45 11.24
CA ASP A 455 -3.32 2.69 10.00
C ASP A 455 -2.20 1.65 10.04
N LEU A 456 -2.42 0.51 9.38
CA LEU A 456 -1.39 -0.49 9.13
C LEU A 456 -0.94 -0.39 7.67
N ALA A 457 0.28 0.11 7.45
CA ALA A 457 0.95 0.05 6.16
C ALA A 457 1.59 -1.34 5.96
N ILE A 458 1.48 -1.88 4.76
CA ILE A 458 1.84 -3.26 4.44
C ILE A 458 2.71 -3.28 3.18
N ALA A 459 3.95 -3.75 3.30
CA ALA A 459 4.83 -4.04 2.17
C ALA A 459 4.57 -5.44 1.64
N THR A 460 4.46 -5.55 0.31
CA THR A 460 4.28 -6.84 -0.36
C THR A 460 5.32 -7.04 -1.44
N PHE A 461 5.60 -8.31 -1.73
CA PHE A 461 6.44 -8.69 -2.85
C PHE A 461 5.57 -9.03 -4.06
N GLY A 462 5.38 -8.06 -4.95
CA GLY A 462 4.65 -8.25 -6.21
C GLY A 462 3.22 -7.69 -6.24
N ARG A 463 2.80 -6.97 -5.18
CA ARG A 463 1.52 -6.22 -5.13
C ARG A 463 1.68 -4.82 -4.52
N ALA A 464 2.88 -4.24 -4.60
CA ALA A 464 3.22 -2.91 -4.10
C ALA A 464 2.87 -2.72 -2.61
N MET A 465 2.44 -1.52 -2.22
CA MET A 465 2.07 -1.16 -0.85
C MET A 465 0.56 -1.13 -0.65
N TRP A 466 0.13 -1.53 0.55
CA TRP A 466 -1.27 -1.46 0.99
C TRP A 466 -1.39 -0.68 2.28
N VAL A 467 -2.55 -0.06 2.50
CA VAL A 467 -2.92 0.57 3.78
C VAL A 467 -4.23 -0.04 4.24
N LEU A 468 -4.21 -0.71 5.40
CA LEU A 468 -5.42 -1.02 6.13
C LEU A 468 -5.75 0.16 7.04
N ASP A 469 -6.63 1.03 6.54
CA ASP A 469 -7.04 2.25 7.25
C ASP A 469 -7.72 1.91 8.60
N ASP A 470 -7.33 2.58 9.66
CA ASP A 470 -7.96 2.57 10.99
C ASP A 470 -8.24 1.16 11.54
N ILE A 471 -7.25 0.61 12.26
CA ILE A 471 -7.28 -0.68 12.95
C ILE A 471 -7.93 -0.62 14.35
N ARG A 472 -8.44 0.54 14.80
CA ARG A 472 -9.14 0.66 16.10
C ARG A 472 -10.33 -0.31 16.29
N PRO A 473 -11.14 -0.63 15.25
CA PRO A 473 -12.17 -1.65 15.37
C PRO A 473 -11.59 -3.03 15.74
N LEU A 474 -10.40 -3.37 15.23
CA LEU A 474 -9.70 -4.61 15.57
C LEU A 474 -9.18 -4.58 17.01
N ARG A 475 -8.62 -3.43 17.45
CA ARG A 475 -8.23 -3.23 18.86
C ARG A 475 -9.40 -3.50 19.81
N LYS A 476 -10.59 -3.00 19.48
CA LYS A 476 -11.79 -3.22 20.30
C LYS A 476 -12.19 -4.71 20.41
N LEU A 477 -12.01 -5.49 19.34
CA LEU A 477 -12.21 -6.95 19.41
C LEU A 477 -11.07 -7.66 20.16
N ALA A 478 -9.83 -7.24 19.96
CA ALA A 478 -8.66 -7.85 20.58
C ALA A 478 -8.58 -7.61 22.09
N HIS A 479 -9.11 -6.48 22.57
CA HIS A 479 -9.21 -6.17 24.00
C HIS A 479 -9.84 -7.31 24.82
N ASP A 480 -10.93 -7.89 24.28
CA ASP A 480 -11.63 -9.02 24.89
C ASP A 480 -11.18 -10.37 24.29
N LYS A 481 -9.95 -10.45 23.77
CA LYS A 481 -9.36 -11.66 23.18
C LYS A 481 -10.19 -12.29 22.06
N GLY A 482 -10.85 -11.47 21.25
CA GLY A 482 -11.74 -11.92 20.18
C GLY A 482 -13.06 -12.50 20.67
N ALA A 483 -13.48 -12.23 21.91
CA ALA A 483 -14.80 -12.63 22.41
C ALA A 483 -15.92 -12.12 21.48
N PRO A 484 -17.04 -12.86 21.34
CA PRO A 484 -18.12 -12.46 20.45
C PRO A 484 -18.73 -11.10 20.85
N ALA A 485 -18.37 -10.04 20.13
CA ALA A 485 -19.11 -8.79 20.15
C ALA A 485 -20.34 -8.92 19.25
N SER A 486 -21.46 -8.27 19.61
CA SER A 486 -22.67 -8.29 18.76
C SER A 486 -22.93 -6.97 18.04
N PHE A 487 -22.46 -5.85 18.61
CA PHE A 487 -22.59 -4.51 18.04
C PHE A 487 -21.61 -3.54 18.73
N PHE A 488 -20.93 -2.70 17.95
CA PHE A 488 -20.26 -1.51 18.47
C PHE A 488 -19.95 -0.49 17.39
N VAL A 489 -19.64 0.73 17.83
CA VAL A 489 -19.15 1.82 16.99
C VAL A 489 -17.70 2.15 17.36
N THR A 490 -16.93 2.50 16.34
CA THR A 490 -15.60 3.09 16.47
C THR A 490 -15.44 4.18 15.41
N ALA A 491 -14.66 5.19 15.74
CA ALA A 491 -14.31 6.28 14.85
C ALA A 491 -12.96 6.85 15.29
N PRO A 492 -12.22 7.57 14.42
CA PRO A 492 -11.09 8.36 14.86
C PRO A 492 -11.45 9.33 16.00
N ASN A 493 -10.44 9.76 16.75
CA ASN A 493 -10.63 10.79 17.77
C ASN A 493 -10.89 12.16 17.12
N TYR A 494 -10.26 12.41 15.97
CA TYR A 494 -10.49 13.61 15.17
C TYR A 494 -10.38 13.32 13.67
N SER A 495 -10.94 14.21 12.86
CA SER A 495 -10.70 14.27 11.42
C SER A 495 -10.58 15.73 10.97
N ILE A 496 -9.85 15.98 9.89
CA ILE A 496 -9.70 17.31 9.30
C ILE A 496 -10.73 17.45 8.18
N ASN A 497 -11.57 18.49 8.23
CA ASN A 497 -12.41 18.87 7.08
C ASN A 497 -11.54 19.57 6.02
N ALA A 498 -10.72 18.77 5.32
CA ALA A 498 -9.67 19.26 4.44
C ALA A 498 -10.21 19.82 3.12
N SER A 499 -9.57 20.88 2.63
CA SER A 499 -9.75 21.38 1.27
C SER A 499 -8.86 20.59 0.29
N TYR A 500 -9.45 20.19 -0.83
CA TYR A 500 -8.77 19.40 -1.86
C TYR A 500 -8.46 20.27 -3.09
N LYS A 501 -7.19 20.30 -3.50
CA LYS A 501 -6.77 20.96 -4.75
C LYS A 501 -7.02 20.04 -5.96
N ASN A 502 -7.10 20.61 -7.16
CA ASN A 502 -7.15 19.81 -8.38
C ASN A 502 -5.81 19.08 -8.59
N SER A 503 -5.87 17.86 -9.13
CA SER A 503 -4.68 17.14 -9.60
C SER A 503 -4.09 17.86 -10.82
N PRO A 504 -2.75 17.89 -11.00
CA PRO A 504 -2.13 18.41 -12.22
C PRO A 504 -2.54 17.60 -13.47
N TYR A 505 -2.95 16.35 -13.29
CA TYR A 505 -3.55 15.50 -14.33
C TYR A 505 -4.98 15.12 -13.92
N GLU A 506 -5.97 15.61 -14.64
CA GLU A 506 -7.40 15.38 -14.33
C GLU A 506 -7.84 13.93 -14.61
N TRP A 507 -7.25 13.29 -15.62
CA TRP A 507 -7.54 11.91 -16.01
C TRP A 507 -6.26 11.08 -16.09
N SER A 508 -6.34 9.80 -15.74
CA SER A 508 -5.26 8.83 -15.93
C SER A 508 -5.15 8.44 -17.40
N THR A 509 -4.58 9.33 -18.21
CA THR A 509 -4.25 9.08 -19.62
C THR A 509 -2.92 8.35 -19.73
N TRP A 510 -2.74 7.54 -20.79
CA TRP A 510 -1.45 6.99 -21.22
C TRP A 510 -0.65 6.20 -20.17
N GLY A 511 -1.21 5.10 -19.65
CA GLY A 511 -0.40 4.15 -18.86
C GLY A 511 -0.03 4.60 -17.43
N MET A 512 -0.58 5.70 -16.92
CA MET A 512 -0.38 6.11 -15.52
C MET A 512 -1.25 5.31 -14.53
N TYR A 513 -0.65 4.79 -13.46
CA TYR A 513 -1.37 4.15 -12.36
C TYR A 513 -2.22 5.14 -11.56
N ASP A 514 -3.32 4.64 -11.00
CA ASP A 514 -4.26 5.40 -10.18
C ASP A 514 -4.77 4.54 -9.03
N GLY A 515 -4.13 4.66 -7.86
CA GLY A 515 -4.52 3.97 -6.63
C GLY A 515 -5.67 4.69 -5.93
N GLU A 516 -6.39 3.98 -5.06
CA GLU A 516 -7.45 4.60 -4.25
C GLU A 516 -6.85 5.62 -3.28
N ASN A 517 -7.50 6.78 -3.14
CA ASN A 517 -7.17 7.77 -2.11
C ASN A 517 -8.22 7.67 -0.99
N ARG A 518 -7.85 8.08 0.23
CA ARG A 518 -8.75 8.06 1.38
C ARG A 518 -10.05 8.82 1.06
N PRO A 519 -11.24 8.23 1.29
CA PRO A 519 -12.51 8.91 1.07
C PRO A 519 -12.65 10.18 1.91
N THR A 520 -13.38 11.16 1.39
CA THR A 520 -13.69 12.40 2.12
C THR A 520 -14.75 12.19 3.18
N GLY A 521 -14.75 13.06 4.20
CA GLY A 521 -15.69 12.99 5.32
C GLY A 521 -15.07 12.36 6.57
N TYR A 522 -15.89 12.24 7.61
CA TYR A 522 -15.53 11.62 8.88
C TYR A 522 -15.84 10.11 8.81
N PRO A 523 -14.85 9.21 8.90
CA PRO A 523 -15.10 7.77 8.89
C PRO A 523 -15.77 7.32 10.18
N ILE A 524 -16.85 6.56 10.06
CA ILE A 524 -17.59 5.93 11.14
C ILE A 524 -17.64 4.44 10.84
N THR A 525 -17.04 3.64 11.71
CA THR A 525 -17.00 2.19 11.59
C THR A 525 -18.02 1.56 12.53
N VAL A 526 -18.91 0.76 11.98
CA VAL A 526 -19.93 -0.01 12.70
C VAL A 526 -19.60 -1.48 12.57
N TYR A 527 -19.48 -2.18 13.70
CA TYR A 527 -19.43 -3.62 13.74
C TYR A 527 -20.78 -4.16 14.19
N LEU A 528 -21.31 -5.17 13.50
CA LEU A 528 -22.55 -5.86 13.87
C LEU A 528 -22.54 -7.31 13.39
N VAL A 529 -23.07 -8.23 14.19
CA VAL A 529 -23.19 -9.65 13.80
C VAL A 529 -24.58 -9.97 13.25
N ASP A 530 -25.61 -9.27 13.72
CA ASP A 530 -26.98 -9.47 13.27
C ASP A 530 -27.16 -8.90 11.87
N SER A 531 -27.95 -9.60 11.03
CA SER A 531 -28.32 -9.06 9.73
C SER A 531 -29.20 -7.82 9.93
N SER A 532 -28.63 -6.65 9.69
CA SER A 532 -29.35 -5.39 9.52
C SER A 532 -28.97 -4.83 8.17
N LYS A 533 -29.94 -4.33 7.41
CA LYS A 533 -29.65 -3.66 6.14
C LYS A 533 -29.35 -2.18 6.31
N LYS A 534 -29.76 -1.58 7.44
CA LYS A 534 -29.63 -0.14 7.69
C LYS A 534 -29.41 0.15 9.16
N VAL A 535 -28.56 1.13 9.44
CA VAL A 535 -28.39 1.72 10.78
C VAL A 535 -28.68 3.21 10.73
N LYS A 536 -29.30 3.73 11.79
CA LYS A 536 -29.53 5.16 11.96
C LYS A 536 -28.33 5.78 12.63
N VAL A 537 -27.86 6.93 12.12
CA VAL A 537 -26.74 7.67 12.68
C VAL A 537 -27.20 9.09 12.98
N GLN A 538 -27.03 9.53 14.23
CA GLN A 538 -27.29 10.90 14.63
C GLN A 538 -25.98 11.57 14.99
N ILE A 539 -25.73 12.73 14.40
CA ILE A 539 -24.66 13.63 14.82
C ILE A 539 -25.27 14.65 15.76
N ARG A 540 -24.67 14.79 16.94
CA ARG A 540 -25.10 15.73 17.98
C ARG A 540 -23.99 16.69 18.35
N ASP A 541 -24.36 17.90 18.72
CA ASP A 541 -23.41 18.87 19.28
C ASP A 541 -23.09 18.57 20.76
N VAL A 542 -22.28 19.43 21.37
CA VAL A 542 -21.89 19.32 22.79
C VAL A 542 -23.06 19.50 23.77
N ASN A 543 -24.19 20.04 23.31
CA ASN A 543 -25.42 20.24 24.10
C ASN A 543 -26.43 19.10 23.87
N ASP A 544 -26.01 18.01 23.23
CA ASP A 544 -26.84 16.85 22.85
C ASP A 544 -27.97 17.17 21.85
N ILE A 545 -27.86 18.30 21.14
CA ILE A 545 -28.80 18.68 20.08
C ILE A 545 -28.43 17.93 18.81
N ALA A 546 -29.39 17.19 18.23
CA ALA A 546 -29.20 16.53 16.95
C ALA A 546 -29.06 17.56 15.82
N ILE A 547 -27.88 17.61 15.21
CA ILE A 547 -27.57 18.52 14.11
C ILE A 547 -27.63 17.85 12.74
N ARG A 548 -27.59 16.51 12.67
CA ARG A 548 -27.74 15.76 11.42
C ARG A 548 -28.22 14.34 11.70
N ASN A 549 -29.18 13.86 10.91
CA ASN A 549 -29.58 12.46 10.88
C ASN A 549 -29.17 11.83 9.54
N LEU A 550 -28.53 10.66 9.60
CA LEU A 550 -28.08 9.87 8.47
C LEU A 550 -28.60 8.44 8.59
N SER A 551 -28.65 7.73 7.48
CA SER A 551 -28.87 6.29 7.42
C SER A 551 -27.76 5.65 6.61
N PHE A 552 -27.10 4.65 7.19
CA PHE A 552 -26.05 3.90 6.52
C PHE A 552 -26.56 2.51 6.14
N THR A 553 -26.30 2.11 4.91
CA THR A 553 -26.46 0.70 4.49
C THR A 553 -25.28 -0.10 5.04
N VAL A 554 -25.59 -1.22 5.69
CA VAL A 554 -24.58 -2.09 6.31
C VAL A 554 -24.85 -3.56 5.97
N ASP A 555 -23.83 -4.38 6.16
CA ASP A 555 -23.88 -5.84 6.17
C ASP A 555 -23.35 -6.37 7.51
N THR A 556 -23.24 -7.70 7.68
CA THR A 556 -22.58 -8.29 8.85
C THR A 556 -21.07 -8.02 8.87
N GLY A 557 -20.48 -7.91 10.06
CA GLY A 557 -19.06 -7.61 10.27
C GLY A 557 -18.77 -6.11 10.31
N PHE A 558 -17.59 -5.72 9.82
CA PHE A 558 -17.13 -4.33 9.80
C PHE A 558 -17.71 -3.55 8.62
N ASN A 559 -18.29 -2.39 8.91
CA ASN A 559 -18.86 -1.49 7.92
C ASN A 559 -18.34 -0.08 8.16
N ARG A 560 -17.61 0.49 7.20
CA ARG A 560 -17.15 1.87 7.26
C ARG A 560 -17.93 2.75 6.30
N GLN A 561 -18.50 3.83 6.82
CA GLN A 561 -19.23 4.85 6.07
C GLN A 561 -18.80 6.24 6.54
N TYR A 562 -19.12 7.28 5.78
CA TYR A 562 -18.56 8.61 6.01
C TYR A 562 -19.66 9.65 6.23
N TRP A 563 -19.51 10.48 7.26
CA TRP A 563 -20.28 11.71 7.42
C TRP A 563 -19.56 12.84 6.69
N GLY A 564 -20.21 13.49 5.73
CA GLY A 564 -19.61 14.55 4.91
C GLY A 564 -19.50 15.92 5.61
N TYR A 565 -19.43 15.93 6.94
CA TYR A 565 -19.43 17.11 7.82
C TYR A 565 -20.68 17.97 7.75
N GLU A 566 -21.69 17.59 6.97
CA GLU A 566 -22.85 18.44 6.77
C GLU A 566 -23.77 18.46 7.99
N GLN A 567 -24.28 19.65 8.33
CA GLN A 567 -25.41 19.78 9.26
C GLN A 567 -26.75 19.69 8.52
N LYS A 568 -27.85 19.61 9.28
CA LYS A 568 -29.21 19.71 8.76
C LYS A 568 -29.42 21.08 8.14
N GLY A 569 -29.82 21.09 6.88
CA GLY A 569 -30.19 22.28 6.13
C GLY A 569 -31.67 22.62 6.23
N THR A 570 -32.01 23.77 5.70
CA THR A 570 -33.40 24.22 5.48
C THR A 570 -33.77 24.06 4.01
N ARG A 571 -35.08 24.06 3.71
CA ARG A 571 -35.57 24.02 2.33
C ARG A 571 -35.27 25.34 1.64
N GLY A 572 -34.52 25.30 0.52
CA GLY A 572 -34.24 26.48 -0.29
C GLY A 572 -35.49 26.99 -1.02
N ALA A 573 -35.43 28.22 -1.52
CA ALA A 573 -36.52 28.83 -2.31
C ALA A 573 -36.78 28.03 -3.59
N GLY A 574 -38.03 27.58 -3.78
CA GLY A 574 -38.45 26.80 -4.94
C GLY A 574 -37.92 25.37 -4.98
N MET A 575 -37.27 24.89 -3.91
CA MET A 575 -36.88 23.48 -3.82
C MET A 575 -38.12 22.63 -3.56
N PRO A 576 -38.24 21.40 -4.09
CA PRO A 576 -39.36 20.51 -3.81
C PRO A 576 -39.36 19.99 -2.36
N LYS A 577 -40.53 19.54 -1.86
CA LYS A 577 -40.63 18.78 -0.61
C LYS A 577 -39.83 17.49 -0.70
N LEU A 578 -39.23 17.07 0.41
CA LEU A 578 -38.58 15.76 0.49
C LEU A 578 -39.65 14.67 0.31
N GLY A 579 -39.43 13.75 -0.64
CA GLY A 579 -40.38 12.67 -0.94
C GLY A 579 -41.32 12.95 -2.12
N ALA A 580 -41.40 14.18 -2.64
CA ALA A 580 -42.23 14.47 -3.81
C ALA A 580 -41.74 13.68 -5.04
N ALA A 581 -42.58 12.74 -5.51
CA ALA A 581 -42.33 11.95 -6.71
C ALA A 581 -42.53 12.82 -7.96
N GLY A 582 -41.44 13.26 -8.58
CA GLY A 582 -41.46 13.97 -9.86
C GLY A 582 -40.88 15.38 -9.80
N GLY A 583 -39.55 15.47 -9.71
CA GLY A 583 -38.81 16.70 -9.96
C GLY A 583 -37.61 16.38 -10.83
N PHE A 584 -37.56 16.98 -12.02
CA PHE A 584 -36.52 16.81 -13.04
C PHE A 584 -35.13 16.65 -12.43
N GLY A 585 -34.53 15.48 -12.67
CA GLY A 585 -33.19 15.15 -12.22
C GLY A 585 -32.19 16.22 -12.67
N GLY A 586 -31.57 16.88 -11.71
CA GLY A 586 -30.47 17.79 -11.94
C GLY A 586 -29.34 17.08 -12.67
N ARG A 587 -29.24 17.33 -13.97
CA ARG A 587 -27.98 17.25 -14.72
C ARG A 587 -27.03 18.29 -14.13
N GLY A 588 -26.30 17.89 -13.10
CA GLY A 588 -25.06 18.53 -12.65
C GLY A 588 -23.98 17.45 -12.68
N GLY A 589 -23.06 17.58 -13.64
CA GLY A 589 -22.12 16.53 -14.02
C GLY A 589 -20.96 16.30 -13.05
N GLY A 590 -20.41 15.09 -13.17
CA GLY A 590 -18.97 14.81 -13.11
C GLY A 590 -18.31 14.70 -11.72
N GLY A 591 -17.98 13.47 -11.33
CA GLY A 591 -16.97 13.20 -10.28
C GLY A 591 -17.32 12.01 -9.41
N GLY A 592 -16.71 10.85 -9.68
CA GLY A 592 -16.98 9.57 -9.02
C GLY A 592 -16.87 9.60 -7.50
N GLY A 593 -17.81 8.91 -6.87
CA GLY A 593 -17.88 8.71 -5.42
C GLY A 593 -19.21 8.04 -5.08
N ARG A 594 -19.13 6.80 -4.59
CA ARG A 594 -20.23 5.90 -4.26
C ARG A 594 -21.40 6.65 -3.58
N ARG A 595 -22.54 6.75 -4.27
CA ARG A 595 -23.81 7.26 -3.72
C ARG A 595 -24.42 6.20 -2.78
N GLY A 596 -23.93 6.15 -1.54
CA GLY A 596 -24.65 5.53 -0.42
C GLY A 596 -25.68 6.53 0.12
N GLY A 597 -26.85 6.62 -0.51
CA GLY A 597 -27.86 7.61 -0.12
C GLY A 597 -29.20 7.39 -0.81
N GLY A 598 -29.74 6.18 -0.71
CA GLY A 598 -31.06 5.84 -1.24
C GLY A 598 -31.77 4.87 -0.30
N GLY A 599 -32.49 5.39 0.69
CA GLY A 599 -33.34 4.54 1.51
C GLY A 599 -33.77 5.04 2.89
N ALA A 600 -33.61 6.33 3.20
CA ALA A 600 -34.34 6.90 4.34
C ALA A 600 -35.85 6.89 4.01
N GLY A 601 -36.69 6.48 4.96
CA GLY A 601 -38.13 6.69 4.88
C GLY A 601 -38.43 8.18 4.65
N GLU A 602 -39.59 8.54 4.09
CA GLU A 602 -39.90 9.94 3.74
C GLU A 602 -39.74 10.91 4.93
N GLU A 603 -40.05 10.45 6.16
CA GLU A 603 -39.91 11.22 7.40
C GLU A 603 -38.46 11.38 7.90
N GLU A 604 -37.51 10.58 7.40
CA GLU A 604 -36.11 10.58 7.84
C GLU A 604 -35.19 11.39 6.92
N ARG A 605 -35.72 11.93 5.83
CA ARG A 605 -34.93 12.74 4.91
C ARG A 605 -34.73 14.14 5.50
N GLU A 606 -33.50 14.62 5.43
CA GLU A 606 -33.14 15.98 5.81
C GLU A 606 -32.44 16.68 4.65
N TYR A 607 -32.81 17.94 4.39
CA TYR A 607 -32.05 18.79 3.49
C TYR A 607 -30.60 18.86 3.97
N ARG A 608 -29.65 18.81 3.03
CA ARG A 608 -28.23 18.97 3.33
C ARG A 608 -27.95 20.45 3.58
N GLY A 609 -27.37 20.76 4.75
CA GLY A 609 -26.89 22.08 5.11
C GLY A 609 -25.42 22.27 4.75
N ARG A 610 -24.87 23.38 5.24
CA ARG A 610 -23.42 23.64 5.19
C ARG A 610 -22.66 22.70 6.12
N ASP A 611 -21.34 22.65 5.96
CA ASP A 611 -20.49 21.89 6.86
C ASP A 611 -20.54 22.48 8.27
N VAL A 612 -20.38 21.63 9.27
CA VAL A 612 -20.23 22.04 10.66
C VAL A 612 -18.96 22.85 10.86
N LEU A 613 -18.97 23.70 11.88
CA LEU A 613 -17.75 24.38 12.33
C LEU A 613 -16.81 23.38 13.02
N PRO A 614 -15.50 23.71 13.13
CA PRO A 614 -14.59 22.93 13.96
C PRO A 614 -15.08 22.84 15.41
N GLY A 615 -15.01 21.65 16.01
CA GLY A 615 -15.53 21.40 17.34
C GLY A 615 -15.77 19.93 17.66
N LYS A 616 -16.28 19.67 18.86
CA LYS A 616 -16.62 18.32 19.33
C LYS A 616 -18.07 17.98 18.99
N TYR A 617 -18.26 16.76 18.50
CA TYR A 617 -19.56 16.20 18.15
C TYR A 617 -19.70 14.79 18.72
N LYS A 618 -20.92 14.33 18.91
CA LYS A 618 -21.23 12.96 19.31
C LYS A 618 -21.90 12.23 18.16
N VAL A 619 -21.29 11.14 17.72
CA VAL A 619 -21.90 10.20 16.77
C VAL A 619 -22.65 9.16 17.57
N VAL A 620 -23.94 9.00 17.29
CA VAL A 620 -24.80 8.01 17.92
C VAL A 620 -25.36 7.09 16.85
N VAL A 621 -25.03 5.80 16.92
CA VAL A 621 -25.52 4.80 15.95
C VAL A 621 -26.52 3.88 16.62
N THR A 622 -27.62 3.60 15.93
CA THR A 622 -28.66 2.68 16.38
C THR A 622 -28.93 1.60 15.31
N ALA A 623 -28.89 0.33 15.71
CA ALA A 623 -29.11 -0.83 14.86
C ALA A 623 -29.87 -1.91 15.63
N ASN A 624 -31.00 -2.41 15.10
CA ASN A 624 -31.76 -3.54 15.69
C ASN A 624 -31.97 -3.43 17.23
N ASN A 625 -32.36 -2.25 17.73
CA ASN A 625 -32.52 -1.89 19.15
C ASN A 625 -31.22 -1.75 19.98
N LYS A 626 -30.05 -1.99 19.39
CA LYS A 626 -28.74 -1.69 20.00
C LYS A 626 -28.33 -0.27 19.66
N LYS A 627 -27.62 0.37 20.59
CA LYS A 627 -27.17 1.76 20.47
C LYS A 627 -25.77 1.90 21.05
N ASP A 628 -24.90 2.58 20.34
CA ASP A 628 -23.54 2.90 20.78
C ASP A 628 -23.18 4.30 20.26
N SER A 629 -22.17 4.93 20.85
CA SER A 629 -21.77 6.28 20.49
C SER A 629 -20.29 6.54 20.68
N ALA A 630 -19.76 7.45 19.89
CA ALA A 630 -18.39 7.94 20.01
C ALA A 630 -18.39 9.48 20.02
N TRP A 631 -17.56 10.05 20.88
CA TRP A 631 -17.21 11.47 20.78
C TRP A 631 -16.12 11.64 19.72
N ILE A 632 -16.29 12.64 18.87
CA ILE A 632 -15.40 12.93 17.75
C ILE A 632 -15.08 14.43 17.71
N GLU A 633 -13.94 14.79 17.15
CA GLU A 633 -13.54 16.18 16.92
C GLU A 633 -13.36 16.47 15.42
N VAL A 634 -14.02 17.51 14.93
CA VAL A 634 -13.80 18.05 13.58
C VAL A 634 -12.80 19.20 13.70
N LYS A 635 -11.68 19.09 12.98
CA LYS A 635 -10.64 20.13 12.90
C LYS A 635 -10.74 20.88 11.56
N ASP A 636 -10.35 22.15 11.60
CA ASP A 636 -10.22 22.96 10.39
C ASP A 636 -8.95 22.60 9.61
N ASP A 637 -8.93 22.94 8.33
CA ASP A 637 -7.75 22.81 7.48
C ASP A 637 -6.79 23.98 7.71
N SER A 638 -5.74 23.73 8.48
CA SER A 638 -4.71 24.71 8.86
C SER A 638 -3.95 25.31 7.68
N ARG A 639 -4.03 24.70 6.48
CA ARG A 639 -3.41 25.20 5.25
C ARG A 639 -4.25 26.29 4.58
N THR A 640 -5.45 26.56 5.08
CA THR A 640 -6.41 27.49 4.50
C THR A 640 -6.77 28.61 5.46
N THR A 641 -7.28 29.73 4.93
CA THR A 641 -7.80 30.82 5.75
C THR A 641 -9.08 30.38 6.47
N SER A 642 -9.14 30.59 7.79
CA SER A 642 -10.32 30.30 8.61
C SER A 642 -11.58 30.96 8.04
N ARG A 643 -12.66 30.18 7.96
CA ARG A 643 -13.98 30.62 7.45
C ARG A 643 -15.03 30.76 8.54
N ILE A 644 -14.66 30.59 9.82
CA ILE A 644 -15.62 30.45 10.92
C ILE A 644 -16.56 31.65 11.02
N ASP A 645 -16.03 32.88 11.03
CA ASP A 645 -16.85 34.09 11.18
C ASP A 645 -17.74 34.34 9.97
N VAL A 646 -17.24 34.02 8.77
CA VAL A 646 -18.01 34.09 7.51
C VAL A 646 -19.19 33.12 7.58
N VAL A 647 -18.96 31.87 7.99
CA VAL A 647 -20.01 30.85 8.10
C VAL A 647 -21.06 31.25 9.13
N LYS A 648 -20.65 31.78 10.29
CA LYS A 648 -21.58 32.28 11.32
C LYS A 648 -22.46 33.42 10.79
N LYS A 649 -21.88 34.39 10.08
CA LYS A 649 -22.64 35.50 9.48
C LYS A 649 -23.60 35.03 8.40
N GLN A 650 -23.19 34.06 7.60
CA GLN A 650 -24.08 33.41 6.64
C GLN A 650 -25.23 32.67 7.33
N ASP A 651 -24.99 31.99 8.46
CA ASP A 651 -26.05 31.31 9.24
C ASP A 651 -27.08 32.30 9.80
N GLU A 652 -26.61 33.42 10.35
CA GLU A 652 -27.49 34.52 10.77
C GLU A 652 -28.35 35.03 9.61
N LEU A 653 -27.75 35.20 8.43
CA LEU A 653 -28.45 35.68 7.23
C LEU A 653 -29.46 34.66 6.71
N THR A 654 -29.11 33.37 6.64
CA THR A 654 -30.01 32.30 6.23
C THR A 654 -31.23 32.24 7.17
N LYS A 655 -31.01 32.28 8.49
CA LYS A 655 -32.11 32.31 9.47
C LYS A 655 -33.03 33.51 9.28
N LYS A 656 -32.48 34.68 8.96
CA LYS A 656 -33.25 35.90 8.70
C LYS A 656 -34.17 35.79 7.47
N PHE A 657 -33.71 35.14 6.40
CA PHE A 657 -34.47 35.03 5.15
C PHE A 657 -35.37 33.80 5.06
N GLN A 658 -35.13 32.76 5.88
CA GLN A 658 -35.89 31.52 5.83
C GLN A 658 -37.42 31.70 5.91
N PRO A 659 -37.99 32.59 6.76
CA PRO A 659 -39.44 32.76 6.80
C PRO A 659 -40.06 33.22 5.46
N SER A 660 -39.34 34.02 4.68
CA SER A 660 -39.79 34.44 3.34
C SER A 660 -39.69 33.29 2.34
N VAL A 661 -38.63 32.49 2.44
CA VAL A 661 -38.42 31.28 1.65
C VAL A 661 -39.53 30.26 1.92
N ASP A 662 -39.90 30.07 3.19
CA ASP A 662 -40.95 29.14 3.61
C ASP A 662 -42.32 29.55 3.03
N LYS A 663 -42.65 30.85 3.05
CA LYS A 663 -43.89 31.35 2.41
C LYS A 663 -43.92 31.07 0.91
N LEU A 664 -42.81 31.30 0.21
CA LEU A 664 -42.71 31.00 -1.22
C LEU A 664 -42.89 29.49 -1.48
N ASN A 665 -42.23 28.65 -0.68
CA ASN A 665 -42.33 27.21 -0.80
C ASN A 665 -43.76 26.72 -0.53
N THR A 666 -44.46 27.25 0.48
CA THR A 666 -45.87 26.93 0.73
C THR A 666 -46.75 27.29 -0.46
N ALA A 667 -46.54 28.46 -1.08
CA ALA A 667 -47.29 28.85 -2.27
C ALA A 667 -47.02 27.91 -3.46
N MET A 668 -45.76 27.50 -3.66
CA MET A 668 -45.41 26.53 -4.70
C MET A 668 -46.00 25.14 -4.44
N ASP A 669 -45.99 24.69 -3.19
CA ASP A 669 -46.60 23.41 -2.81
C ASP A 669 -48.10 23.38 -3.11
N GLN A 670 -48.80 24.49 -2.82
CA GLN A 670 -50.23 24.63 -3.15
C GLN A 670 -50.47 24.61 -4.67
N LEU A 671 -49.57 25.19 -5.47
CA LEU A 671 -49.66 25.12 -6.93
C LEU A 671 -49.43 23.69 -7.45
N ASP A 672 -48.51 22.95 -6.83
CA ASP A 672 -48.28 21.53 -7.16
C ASP A 672 -49.49 20.66 -6.78
N GLU A 673 -50.11 20.92 -5.63
CA GLU A 673 -51.37 20.26 -5.21
C GLU A 673 -52.52 20.56 -6.16
N VAL A 674 -52.64 21.80 -6.65
CA VAL A 674 -53.62 22.18 -7.68
C VAL A 674 -53.40 21.38 -8.97
N ASP A 675 -52.16 21.26 -9.44
CA ASP A 675 -51.85 20.49 -10.64
C ASP A 675 -52.16 19.00 -10.48
N ALA A 676 -51.84 18.41 -9.32
CA ALA A 676 -52.16 17.01 -9.02
C ALA A 676 -53.67 16.76 -9.04
N LEU A 677 -54.45 17.62 -8.38
CA LEU A 677 -55.92 17.55 -8.41
C LEU A 677 -56.48 17.73 -9.82
N LEU A 678 -55.94 18.66 -10.61
CA LEU A 678 -56.35 18.85 -11.99
C LEU A 678 -56.06 17.62 -12.87
N LEU A 679 -54.97 16.89 -12.60
CA LEU A 679 -54.64 15.63 -13.26
C LEU A 679 -55.60 14.49 -12.86
N GLU A 680 -55.87 14.32 -11.56
CA GLU A 680 -56.81 13.32 -11.05
C GLU A 680 -58.22 13.54 -11.63
N LEU A 681 -58.71 14.78 -11.57
CA LEU A 681 -59.98 15.17 -12.16
C LEU A 681 -60.03 14.83 -13.66
N THR A 682 -58.96 15.12 -14.41
CA THR A 682 -58.87 14.76 -15.83
C THR A 682 -58.97 13.26 -16.07
N ALA A 683 -58.38 12.45 -15.19
CA ALA A 683 -58.44 11.00 -15.29
C ALA A 683 -59.85 10.46 -15.00
N GLU A 684 -60.58 11.03 -14.03
CA GLU A 684 -61.92 10.55 -13.61
C GLU A 684 -62.99 10.67 -14.71
N TRP A 685 -62.84 11.63 -15.61
CA TRP A 685 -63.82 11.92 -16.66
C TRP A 685 -63.32 11.73 -18.09
N LYS A 686 -62.11 11.17 -18.25
CA LYS A 686 -61.45 10.95 -19.56
C LYS A 686 -62.30 10.14 -20.55
N ASP A 687 -63.09 9.18 -20.05
CA ASP A 687 -63.88 8.24 -20.87
C ASP A 687 -65.40 8.45 -20.77
N LYS A 688 -65.85 9.52 -20.10
CA LYS A 688 -67.28 9.82 -19.90
C LYS A 688 -67.80 10.74 -21.01
N LYS A 689 -68.95 10.41 -21.61
CA LYS A 689 -69.63 11.23 -22.63
C LYS A 689 -70.94 11.81 -22.07
N ASP A 690 -70.82 12.94 -21.37
CA ASP A 690 -71.94 13.70 -20.80
C ASP A 690 -71.91 15.16 -21.33
N LYS A 691 -73.08 15.78 -21.52
CA LYS A 691 -73.21 17.20 -21.92
C LYS A 691 -72.67 18.18 -20.86
N GLY A 692 -72.53 17.75 -19.60
CA GLY A 692 -71.91 18.56 -18.54
C GLY A 692 -70.38 18.71 -18.62
N LEU A 693 -69.70 17.88 -19.43
CA LEU A 693 -68.23 17.81 -19.48
C LEU A 693 -67.57 19.05 -20.10
N ASP A 694 -68.22 19.69 -21.08
CA ASP A 694 -67.66 20.85 -21.80
C ASP A 694 -67.45 22.05 -20.88
N THR A 695 -68.34 22.25 -19.91
CA THR A 695 -68.24 23.32 -18.92
C THR A 695 -67.11 23.05 -17.93
N LEU A 696 -66.96 21.80 -17.47
CA LEU A 696 -65.87 21.36 -16.60
C LEU A 696 -64.51 21.50 -17.27
N ASN A 697 -64.38 21.09 -18.55
CA ASN A 697 -63.15 21.23 -19.32
C ASN A 697 -62.73 22.70 -19.53
N LYS A 698 -63.69 23.62 -19.74
CA LYS A 698 -63.41 25.06 -19.82
C LYS A 698 -62.91 25.63 -18.48
N ALA A 699 -63.54 25.24 -17.37
CA ALA A 699 -63.11 25.65 -16.04
C ALA A 699 -61.71 25.10 -15.71
N HIS A 700 -61.47 23.81 -15.97
CA HIS A 700 -60.18 23.14 -15.83
C HIS A 700 -59.07 23.87 -16.59
N LYS A 701 -59.29 24.17 -17.88
CA LYS A 701 -58.31 24.90 -18.70
C LYS A 701 -57.98 26.28 -18.12
N LYS A 702 -58.98 27.02 -17.64
CA LYS A 702 -58.79 28.35 -17.04
C LYS A 702 -57.98 28.30 -15.73
N VAL A 703 -58.26 27.31 -14.87
CA VAL A 703 -57.50 27.10 -13.63
C VAL A 703 -56.06 26.68 -13.96
N THR A 704 -55.88 25.77 -14.93
CA THR A 704 -54.56 25.34 -15.42
C THR A 704 -53.73 26.52 -15.96
N GLU A 705 -54.32 27.39 -16.78
CA GLU A 705 -53.63 28.58 -17.30
C GLU A 705 -53.28 29.60 -16.19
N SER A 706 -54.15 29.73 -15.18
CA SER A 706 -53.90 30.61 -14.04
C SER A 706 -52.78 30.10 -13.15
N ALA A 707 -52.75 28.79 -12.86
CA ALA A 707 -51.67 28.14 -12.12
C ALA A 707 -50.33 28.28 -12.87
N LYS A 708 -50.33 28.09 -14.20
CA LYS A 708 -49.16 28.32 -15.05
C LYS A 708 -48.63 29.75 -15.06
N LYS A 709 -49.49 30.75 -14.81
CA LYS A 709 -49.10 32.18 -14.77
C LYS A 709 -48.56 32.59 -13.40
N LEU A 710 -48.95 31.89 -12.34
CA LEU A 710 -48.49 32.14 -10.97
C LEU A 710 -47.10 31.55 -10.69
N ARG A 711 -46.72 30.50 -11.43
CA ARG A 711 -45.34 30.02 -11.53
C ARG A 711 -44.54 30.93 -12.46
#